data_AF-A0A386ZGS0-F1
#
_entry.id   AF-A0A386ZGS0-F1
#
_cell.length_a   1.000
_cell.length_b   1.000
_cell.length_c   1.000
_cell.angle_alpha   90.00
_cell.angle_beta   90.00
_cell.angle_gamma   90.00
#
_symmetry.space_group_name_H-M   'P 1'
#
loop_
_entity.id
_entity.type
_entity.pdbx_description
1 polymer ?
#
loop_
_entity_poly.entity_id
_entity_poly.type
_entity_poly.pdbx_seq_one_letter_code
_entity_poly.pdbx_strand_id
1 'polypeptide(L)'
;MLAQGRARGVALGRGVRAGGQVLDSVRRDPRLLRELIAGFTGSADAAPVPPPEHVPPAGLSQYTRTAHAHTELTVGAASALAYLVQLSRLPEWVVFHAGWRGDPPPVAAVGVEYTQVAKFMGIPADVRWLVSEVGDHGLMLRGRGPQGLGLGLWITVSANGSGSRVYVDAGLSGQPIEGPLGATVARALGEALQESLTALPAALAAAAPATASEAGRVDRKAVRHRASGAVLAPTTPVLVGVGQVVARTPEPGYPDPAQLAARAVRAAAADTGVASPDALLAGAQAVFAVAPTSWQYRDLGALVAAQVGAQRVDTVQSSPFGGDGGQLVINEAAAAIAAGDYDLVLVCGAEAGATQAAAQRANIELDWPRQDPGVAPTRTVGIDKAANNAAESAAGLQAPINMYALLESANRLRSGRTREQHAGEVAELWSRLSAVAAANPNAWQPQEFSPAQIATVTDDNRLISAPYTKLECANLTVDMASGIIVCSAAAAEAAGIPQDKWVFLHAGASGTDEWFVSERSELAASPAIAALGAAVFEHAGITAEQLTHIDLYACFPVAVQIAARELGLPIDDGKRPLSVTGGLTFGGGPGNNYGGHAVATLVQRLRAEPEAFGLATSLGWYLTKHALGVYSATPPVRGYRHLTPVIEHPPARKALTGYDGEAVVEAYTLPYGRDGRPEAAIVSLLTPRGDRVLVRTTDSDTLDALTGQDWLGLPVTVSGETLTATGSERVALPAPPPAPVLLERRDHIMIITINRPHARNAIDLATARGLERAIDAYEADPHARIAILTGAGGCFSAGMDLKAAARGEVPVTDKRGILGLVSVPPRKPLIAAVEGPALAGGCELALAADLIVAATDSSFGLPEVKRGLVAVGGGVLRLSQRLPRALAMELALTGDPITAARAAEIGLINQVAPPGGTLEAALELAGRVAVNAPLSIDASKQIIEQAPDWSVAEAFGKQGQVAAAALSSQDAAEGMRAFVEKRPPNWQGR
;
A
#
# COMPACT_ATOMS: atom_id res chain seq x y z
N MET A 1 1.35 51.68 45.19
CA MET A 1 1.95 53.03 45.17
C MET A 1 3.42 52.85 44.89
N LEU A 2 3.89 53.30 43.71
CA LEU A 2 5.29 53.48 43.27
C LEU A 2 6.15 52.20 43.12
N ALA A 3 6.97 51.99 42.08
CA ALA A 3 7.23 52.71 40.84
C ALA A 3 8.19 51.87 39.96
N GLN A 4 8.23 52.21 38.66
CA GLN A 4 9.32 52.03 37.68
C GLN A 4 9.60 50.60 37.15
N GLY A 5 9.80 50.37 35.84
CA GLY A 5 9.79 51.28 34.71
C GLY A 5 10.17 50.60 33.39
N ARG A 6 9.63 51.18 32.32
CA ARG A 6 10.09 51.26 30.91
C ARG A 6 10.19 50.00 30.04
N ALA A 7 9.25 50.01 29.09
CA ALA A 7 9.22 49.31 27.83
C ALA A 7 10.48 49.46 26.95
N ARG A 8 10.86 48.34 26.32
CA ARG A 8 11.24 48.27 24.90
C ARG A 8 10.53 47.07 24.29
N GLY A 9 9.56 47.33 23.43
CA GLY A 9 8.92 46.31 22.60
C GLY A 9 9.79 45.97 21.41
N VAL A 10 9.90 44.68 21.10
CA VAL A 10 10.26 44.16 19.78
C VAL A 10 9.32 43.01 19.49
N ALA A 11 8.58 43.14 18.40
CA ALA A 11 7.77 42.09 17.80
C ALA A 11 8.68 41.03 17.16
N LEU A 12 8.40 39.75 17.43
CA LEU A 12 8.84 38.58 16.67
C LEU A 12 7.62 37.64 16.67
N GLY A 13 6.96 37.31 15.56
CA GLY A 13 7.48 37.12 14.21
C GLY A 13 7.99 35.69 14.07
N ARG A 14 7.15 34.85 13.43
CA ARG A 14 7.37 33.48 12.93
C ARG A 14 8.82 32.97 12.93
N GLY A 15 8.99 31.77 13.46
CA GLY A 15 10.06 30.84 13.06
C GLY A 15 10.88 30.29 14.22
N VAL A 16 10.55 29.10 14.71
CA VAL A 16 11.49 28.29 15.48
C VAL A 16 11.68 26.96 14.75
N ARG A 17 12.65 26.98 13.82
CA ARG A 17 13.51 25.84 13.56
C ARG A 17 14.42 25.64 14.80
N ALA A 18 14.83 24.39 15.02
CA ALA A 18 15.88 23.93 15.93
C ALA A 18 15.46 23.50 17.35
N GLY A 19 15.02 22.25 17.47
CA GLY A 19 15.04 21.47 18.73
C GLY A 19 16.45 21.22 19.30
N GLY A 20 17.51 21.60 18.57
CA GLY A 20 18.90 21.44 19.02
C GLY A 20 19.35 22.44 20.09
N GLN A 21 18.79 23.66 20.13
CA GLN A 21 19.27 24.70 21.06
C GLN A 21 18.68 24.58 22.48
N VAL A 22 17.53 23.93 22.64
CA VAL A 22 16.91 23.70 23.96
C VAL A 22 17.69 22.63 24.76
N LEU A 23 18.15 21.58 24.08
CA LEU A 23 18.92 20.49 24.70
C LEU A 23 20.32 20.94 25.16
N ASP A 24 20.97 21.83 24.42
CA ASP A 24 22.28 22.37 24.78
C ASP A 24 22.20 23.37 25.95
N SER A 25 21.06 24.06 26.10
CA SER A 25 20.79 24.97 27.22
C SER A 25 20.55 24.20 28.53
N VAL A 26 19.82 23.08 28.46
CA VAL A 26 19.52 22.20 29.61
C VAL A 26 20.76 21.44 30.10
N ARG A 27 21.75 21.20 29.22
CA ARG A 27 23.03 20.57 29.60
C ARG A 27 23.95 21.46 30.43
N ARG A 28 23.77 22.80 30.40
CA ARG A 28 24.69 23.77 31.03
C ARG A 28 24.22 24.36 32.36
N ASP A 29 22.93 24.31 32.70
CA ASP A 29 22.45 24.67 34.05
C ASP A 29 21.30 23.75 34.51
N PRO A 30 21.54 22.82 35.45
CA PRO A 30 20.52 21.92 36.00
C PRO A 30 19.34 22.63 36.69
N ARG A 31 19.44 23.94 36.98
CA ARG A 31 18.34 24.72 37.57
C ARG A 31 17.28 25.10 36.56
N LEU A 32 17.61 25.19 35.27
CA LEU A 32 16.63 25.39 34.19
C LEU A 32 15.67 24.20 34.06
N LEU A 33 16.11 22.99 34.43
CA LEU A 33 15.21 21.83 34.50
C LEU A 33 14.18 21.99 35.62
N ARG A 34 14.54 22.61 36.76
CA ARG A 34 13.58 22.91 37.84
C ARG A 34 12.61 24.03 37.47
N GLU A 35 13.03 25.05 36.73
CA GLU A 35 12.13 26.11 36.27
C GLU A 35 11.22 25.65 35.11
N LEU A 36 11.69 24.77 34.22
CA LEU A 36 10.85 24.09 33.23
C LEU A 36 9.82 23.17 33.89
N ILE A 37 10.21 22.41 34.92
CA ILE A 37 9.29 21.56 35.70
C ILE A 37 8.29 22.42 36.48
N ALA A 38 8.71 23.56 37.03
CA ALA A 38 7.80 24.49 37.71
C ALA A 38 6.81 25.17 36.73
N GLY A 39 7.23 25.46 35.50
CA GLY A 39 6.37 25.97 34.43
C GLY A 39 5.28 24.98 33.98
N PHE A 40 5.48 23.67 34.19
CA PHE A 40 4.47 22.64 33.99
C PHE A 40 3.54 22.43 35.20
N THR A 41 3.80 23.11 36.33
CA THR A 41 2.94 23.05 37.53
C THR A 41 2.01 24.26 37.67
N GLY A 42 1.81 25.03 36.59
CA GLY A 42 0.87 26.14 36.57
C GLY A 42 -0.57 25.70 36.79
N SER A 43 -1.14 26.19 37.90
CA SER A 43 -2.55 26.14 38.34
C SER A 43 -3.16 24.76 38.59
N ALA A 44 -3.50 24.51 39.84
CA ALA A 44 -4.38 23.43 40.26
C ALA A 44 -5.82 23.72 39.80
N ASP A 45 -6.19 23.25 38.62
CA ASP A 45 -7.59 22.93 38.35
C ASP A 45 -7.77 21.43 38.58
N ALA A 46 -8.68 21.11 39.51
CA ALA A 46 -8.97 19.75 39.92
C ALA A 46 -9.40 18.90 38.71
N ALA A 47 -9.04 17.61 38.73
CA ALA A 47 -9.57 16.63 37.77
C ALA A 47 -11.10 16.76 37.69
N PRO A 48 -11.71 16.64 36.49
CA PRO A 48 -13.14 16.82 36.32
C PRO A 48 -13.89 15.91 37.30
N VAL A 49 -14.65 16.53 38.19
CA VAL A 49 -15.47 15.83 39.19
C VAL A 49 -16.64 15.20 38.42
N PRO A 50 -16.91 13.89 38.60
CA PRO A 50 -18.08 13.26 37.97
C PRO A 50 -19.36 14.02 38.33
N PRO A 51 -20.33 14.16 37.42
CA PRO A 51 -21.59 14.80 37.76
C PRO A 51 -22.26 14.08 38.95
N PRO A 52 -23.05 14.77 39.81
CA PRO A 52 -23.59 14.21 41.05
C PRO A 52 -24.42 12.93 40.88
N GLU A 53 -24.92 12.70 39.67
CA GLU A 53 -25.77 11.57 39.27
C GLU A 53 -24.99 10.38 38.71
N HIS A 54 -23.67 10.48 38.50
CA HIS A 54 -22.85 9.37 38.00
C HIS A 54 -22.65 8.32 39.09
N VAL A 55 -23.09 7.10 38.82
CA VAL A 55 -22.85 5.95 39.70
C VAL A 55 -21.68 5.16 39.11
N PRO A 56 -20.52 5.11 39.80
CA PRO A 56 -19.36 4.36 39.30
C PRO A 56 -19.70 2.87 39.10
N PRO A 57 -19.25 2.25 37.99
CA PRO A 57 -19.58 0.87 37.70
C PRO A 57 -18.96 -0.12 38.69
N ALA A 58 -19.68 -1.23 38.92
CA ALA A 58 -19.21 -2.29 39.80
C ALA A 58 -17.89 -2.89 39.29
N GLY A 59 -16.88 -2.94 40.15
CA GLY A 59 -15.54 -3.44 39.83
C GLY A 59 -14.50 -2.35 39.53
N LEU A 60 -14.89 -1.09 39.32
CA LEU A 60 -13.94 0.02 39.12
C LEU A 60 -13.05 0.24 40.37
N SER A 61 -13.61 0.04 41.56
CA SER A 61 -12.91 0.16 42.85
C SER A 61 -11.80 -0.88 43.08
N GLN A 62 -11.70 -1.90 42.23
CA GLN A 62 -10.65 -2.91 42.28
C GLN A 62 -9.33 -2.42 41.65
N TYR A 63 -9.36 -1.28 40.96
CA TYR A 63 -8.20 -0.71 40.30
C TYR A 63 -7.54 0.39 41.14
N THR A 64 -6.21 0.46 41.10
CA THR A 64 -5.40 1.37 41.92
C THR A 64 -5.60 2.86 41.57
N ARG A 65 -5.93 3.15 40.31
CA ARG A 65 -6.23 4.48 39.80
C ARG A 65 -7.41 4.40 38.85
N THR A 66 -8.15 5.49 38.73
CA THR A 66 -9.32 5.58 37.86
C THR A 66 -9.30 6.87 37.06
N ALA A 67 -9.92 6.84 35.89
CA ALA A 67 -10.22 8.00 35.07
C ALA A 67 -11.68 7.94 34.63
N HIS A 68 -12.27 9.10 34.41
CA HIS A 68 -13.68 9.22 34.05
C HIS A 68 -13.83 10.30 32.98
N ALA A 69 -14.64 10.02 31.97
CA ALA A 69 -15.04 10.96 30.95
C ALA A 69 -16.52 10.73 30.59
N HIS A 70 -17.21 11.78 30.17
CA HIS A 70 -18.57 11.65 29.66
C HIS A 70 -18.86 12.66 28.56
N THR A 71 -19.91 12.39 27.79
CA THR A 71 -20.45 13.32 26.79
C THR A 71 -21.96 13.13 26.66
N GLU A 72 -22.63 14.18 26.17
CA GLU A 72 -24.05 14.12 25.81
C GLU A 72 -24.18 14.00 24.29
N LEU A 73 -25.08 13.14 23.86
CA LEU A 73 -25.38 12.84 22.48
C LEU A 73 -26.83 13.21 22.18
N THR A 74 -27.05 13.75 20.98
CA THR A 74 -28.39 14.03 20.46
C THR A 74 -29.12 12.79 19.95
N VAL A 75 -28.41 11.65 19.81
CA VAL A 75 -28.97 10.36 19.39
C VAL A 75 -29.51 9.55 20.57
N GLY A 76 -30.57 8.76 20.35
CA GLY A 76 -31.17 7.91 21.38
C GLY A 76 -30.22 6.80 21.86
N ALA A 77 -30.41 6.35 23.11
CA ALA A 77 -29.50 5.42 23.79
C ALA A 77 -29.29 4.09 23.05
N ALA A 78 -30.35 3.53 22.43
CA ALA A 78 -30.25 2.30 21.65
C ALA A 78 -29.34 2.45 20.42
N SER A 79 -29.41 3.59 19.72
CA SER A 79 -28.58 3.87 18.55
C SER A 79 -27.13 4.14 18.93
N ALA A 80 -26.91 4.90 20.01
CA ALA A 80 -25.57 5.13 20.54
C ALA A 80 -24.92 3.81 20.97
N LEU A 81 -25.66 2.94 21.66
CA LEU A 81 -25.17 1.64 22.08
C LEU A 81 -24.86 0.73 20.89
N ALA A 82 -25.74 0.65 19.89
CA ALA A 82 -25.54 -0.16 18.69
C ALA A 82 -24.28 0.21 17.90
N TYR A 83 -23.86 1.48 17.96
CA TYR A 83 -22.60 1.95 17.40
C TYR A 83 -21.40 1.60 18.29
N LEU A 84 -21.51 1.89 19.60
CA LEU A 84 -20.41 1.70 20.56
C LEU A 84 -20.01 0.24 20.74
N VAL A 85 -20.93 -0.71 20.49
CA VAL A 85 -20.61 -2.14 20.48
C VAL A 85 -19.90 -2.61 19.20
N GLN A 86 -19.77 -1.79 18.16
CA GLN A 86 -19.01 -2.17 16.96
C GLN A 86 -17.52 -1.89 17.18
N LEU A 87 -16.80 -2.91 17.64
CA LEU A 87 -15.40 -2.75 18.03
C LEU A 87 -14.50 -2.34 16.86
N SER A 88 -14.83 -2.74 15.62
CA SER A 88 -14.09 -2.37 14.41
C SER A 88 -14.11 -0.87 14.15
N ARG A 89 -15.08 -0.15 14.73
CA ARG A 89 -15.26 1.30 14.63
C ARG A 89 -14.58 2.08 15.76
N LEU A 90 -13.91 1.41 16.70
CA LEU A 90 -13.08 2.07 17.71
C LEU A 90 -12.07 3.08 17.11
N PRO A 91 -11.41 2.86 15.95
CA PRO A 91 -10.47 3.83 15.37
C PRO A 91 -11.13 5.15 14.96
N GLU A 92 -12.46 5.17 14.76
CA GLU A 92 -13.20 6.35 14.31
C GLU A 92 -13.33 7.42 15.39
N TRP A 93 -13.29 7.04 16.67
CA TRP A 93 -13.51 7.97 17.78
C TRP A 93 -12.54 7.79 18.97
N VAL A 94 -11.81 6.68 19.07
CA VAL A 94 -10.83 6.47 20.15
C VAL A 94 -9.46 7.01 19.74
N VAL A 95 -9.10 8.20 20.20
CA VAL A 95 -7.90 8.93 19.72
C VAL A 95 -6.58 8.27 20.08
N PHE A 96 -6.56 7.45 21.14
CA PHE A 96 -5.39 6.67 21.50
C PHE A 96 -5.30 5.36 20.72
N HIS A 97 -6.22 5.05 19.82
CA HIS A 97 -6.08 3.91 18.92
C HIS A 97 -4.98 4.16 17.87
N ALA A 98 -4.11 3.17 17.65
CA ALA A 98 -2.99 3.24 16.72
C ALA A 98 -2.99 2.12 15.67
N GLY A 99 -3.89 1.14 15.81
CA GLY A 99 -4.01 -0.01 14.93
C GLY A 99 -4.52 -1.25 15.65
N TRP A 100 -4.71 -2.33 14.89
CA TRP A 100 -5.08 -3.65 15.38
C TRP A 100 -3.89 -4.62 15.23
N ARG A 101 -3.86 -5.68 16.03
CA ARG A 101 -3.09 -6.89 15.69
C ARG A 101 -4.08 -7.94 15.20
N GLY A 102 -3.96 -8.35 13.94
CA GLY A 102 -4.94 -9.20 13.26
C GLY A 102 -6.12 -8.40 12.69
N ASP A 103 -7.17 -9.12 12.29
CA ASP A 103 -8.38 -8.50 11.75
C ASP A 103 -9.12 -7.69 12.83
N PRO A 104 -9.72 -6.54 12.48
CA PRO A 104 -10.49 -5.75 13.43
C PRO A 104 -11.70 -6.58 13.93
N PRO A 105 -11.91 -6.67 15.26
CA PRO A 105 -13.06 -7.39 15.81
C PRO A 105 -14.35 -6.70 15.36
N PRO A 106 -15.33 -7.41 14.77
CA PRO A 106 -16.48 -6.76 14.14
C PRO A 106 -17.45 -6.16 15.17
N VAL A 107 -17.86 -6.93 16.18
CA VAL A 107 -18.81 -6.50 17.22
C VAL A 107 -18.40 -7.04 18.60
N ALA A 108 -18.71 -6.30 19.65
CA ALA A 108 -18.51 -6.71 21.03
C ALA A 108 -19.48 -7.84 21.36
N ALA A 109 -18.95 -9.00 21.72
CA ALA A 109 -19.69 -10.09 22.32
C ALA A 109 -18.91 -10.61 23.51
N VAL A 110 -19.60 -11.06 24.55
CA VAL A 110 -18.95 -11.59 25.76
C VAL A 110 -18.00 -12.73 25.38
N GLY A 111 -16.75 -12.64 25.81
CA GLY A 111 -15.70 -13.60 25.47
C GLY A 111 -14.90 -13.25 24.21
N VAL A 112 -15.25 -12.19 23.48
CA VAL A 112 -14.42 -11.69 22.37
C VAL A 112 -13.13 -11.12 22.93
N GLU A 113 -12.01 -11.65 22.44
CA GLU A 113 -10.67 -11.15 22.73
C GLU A 113 -10.07 -10.51 21.49
N TYR A 114 -9.42 -9.37 21.67
CA TYR A 114 -8.76 -8.67 20.59
C TYR A 114 -7.56 -7.88 21.10
N THR A 115 -6.62 -7.55 20.22
CA THR A 115 -5.46 -6.75 20.58
C THR A 115 -5.51 -5.41 19.86
N GLN A 116 -5.63 -4.35 20.65
CA GLN A 116 -5.52 -2.98 20.20
C GLN A 116 -4.09 -2.49 20.36
N VAL A 117 -3.52 -1.85 19.36
CA VAL A 117 -2.33 -1.01 19.54
C VAL A 117 -2.82 0.35 20.05
N ALA A 118 -2.56 0.66 21.33
CA ALA A 118 -2.98 1.89 21.99
C ALA A 118 -1.78 2.81 22.27
N LYS A 119 -1.92 4.12 22.08
CA LYS A 119 -0.91 5.13 22.39
C LYS A 119 -1.08 5.59 23.84
N PHE A 120 -0.09 5.30 24.68
CA PHE A 120 0.02 5.90 26.00
C PHE A 120 1.16 6.92 25.97
N MET A 121 0.84 8.20 26.21
CA MET A 121 1.81 9.31 26.10
C MET A 121 2.54 9.33 24.74
N GLY A 122 1.84 8.99 23.65
CA GLY A 122 2.39 8.97 22.29
C GLY A 122 3.18 7.71 21.91
N ILE A 123 3.38 6.77 22.84
CA ILE A 123 4.10 5.52 22.59
C ILE A 123 3.09 4.40 22.32
N PRO A 124 3.15 3.70 21.17
CA PRO A 124 2.26 2.58 20.88
C PRO A 124 2.58 1.37 21.76
N ALA A 125 1.54 0.78 22.34
CA ALA A 125 1.61 -0.40 23.18
C ALA A 125 0.42 -1.33 22.91
N ASP A 126 0.67 -2.63 22.90
CA ASP A 126 -0.37 -3.62 22.67
C ASP A 126 -1.20 -3.80 23.96
N VAL A 127 -2.51 -3.60 23.85
CA VAL A 127 -3.49 -3.86 24.90
C VAL A 127 -4.40 -4.99 24.43
N ARG A 128 -4.30 -6.12 25.13
CA ARG A 128 -5.19 -7.27 24.91
C ARG A 128 -6.47 -7.03 25.70
N TRP A 129 -7.57 -6.84 24.99
CA TRP A 129 -8.89 -6.64 25.56
C TRP A 129 -9.68 -7.93 25.54
N LEU A 130 -10.37 -8.20 26.64
CA LEU A 130 -11.46 -9.16 26.74
C LEU A 130 -12.76 -8.39 26.94
N VAL A 131 -13.74 -8.63 26.09
CA VAL A 131 -15.11 -8.15 26.31
C VAL A 131 -15.73 -9.01 27.41
N SER A 132 -15.80 -8.48 28.62
CA SER A 132 -16.31 -9.22 29.79
C SER A 132 -17.81 -9.10 29.99
N GLU A 133 -18.43 -8.04 29.46
CA GLU A 133 -19.88 -7.83 29.56
C GLU A 133 -20.36 -7.02 28.34
N VAL A 134 -21.54 -7.38 27.83
CA VAL A 134 -22.30 -6.60 26.85
C VAL A 134 -23.75 -6.69 27.26
N GLY A 135 -24.43 -5.56 27.44
CA GLY A 135 -25.82 -5.50 27.86
C GLY A 135 -26.53 -4.27 27.29
N ASP A 136 -27.81 -4.13 27.64
CA ASP A 136 -28.72 -3.10 27.09
C ASP A 136 -28.33 -1.65 27.45
N HIS A 137 -27.31 -1.48 28.29
CA HIS A 137 -26.85 -0.20 28.80
C HIS A 137 -25.35 0.03 28.59
N GLY A 138 -24.64 -0.85 27.89
CA GLY A 138 -23.20 -0.66 27.69
C GLY A 138 -22.40 -1.94 27.48
N LEU A 139 -21.07 -1.78 27.53
CA LEU A 139 -20.13 -2.89 27.50
C LEU A 139 -18.95 -2.65 28.43
N MET A 140 -18.37 -3.75 28.91
CA MET A 140 -17.19 -3.75 29.78
C MET A 140 -16.04 -4.49 29.12
N LEU A 141 -14.88 -3.84 29.09
CA LEU A 141 -13.63 -4.39 28.60
C LEU A 141 -12.63 -4.56 29.75
N ARG A 142 -11.93 -5.69 29.75
CA ARG A 142 -10.79 -5.94 30.62
C ARG A 142 -9.54 -6.02 29.76
N GLY A 143 -8.65 -5.06 29.94
CA GLY A 143 -7.42 -4.94 29.19
C GLY A 143 -6.21 -5.43 29.98
N ARG A 144 -5.26 -6.07 29.30
CA ARG A 144 -3.89 -6.28 29.80
C ARG A 144 -2.91 -5.66 28.82
N GLY A 145 -2.17 -4.66 29.30
CA GLY A 145 -1.07 -4.03 28.59
C GLY A 145 0.30 -4.57 29.02
N PRO A 146 1.39 -4.02 28.46
CA PRO A 146 2.75 -4.44 28.80
C PRO A 146 3.08 -4.19 30.28
N GLN A 147 4.10 -4.91 30.79
CA GLN A 147 4.62 -4.78 32.17
C GLN A 147 3.58 -5.04 33.28
N GLY A 148 2.52 -5.80 32.99
CA GLY A 148 1.47 -6.11 33.96
C GLY A 148 0.48 -4.96 34.18
N LEU A 149 0.44 -3.99 33.27
CA LEU A 149 -0.59 -2.95 33.26
C LEU A 149 -1.97 -3.58 33.10
N GLY A 150 -2.79 -3.51 34.15
CA GLY A 150 -4.19 -3.90 34.13
C GLY A 150 -5.07 -2.70 33.79
N LEU A 151 -5.90 -2.86 32.77
CA LEU A 151 -6.88 -1.87 32.32
C LEU A 151 -8.29 -2.43 32.50
N GLY A 152 -9.22 -1.58 32.92
CA GLY A 152 -10.65 -1.82 32.84
C GLY A 152 -11.28 -0.65 32.11
N LEU A 153 -12.20 -0.89 31.19
CA LEU A 153 -12.96 0.16 30.52
C LEU A 153 -14.44 -0.19 30.59
N TRP A 154 -15.26 0.72 31.06
CA TRP A 154 -16.71 0.60 31.05
C TRP A 154 -17.27 1.70 30.18
N ILE A 155 -17.98 1.32 29.12
CA ILE A 155 -18.69 2.25 28.26
C ILE A 155 -20.17 2.07 28.58
N THR A 156 -20.75 3.05 29.27
CA THR A 156 -22.14 3.00 29.75
C THR A 156 -22.97 4.05 29.02
N VAL A 157 -24.16 3.67 28.56
CA VAL A 157 -25.09 4.54 27.84
C VAL A 157 -26.39 4.66 28.64
N SER A 158 -26.77 5.87 29.00
CA SER A 158 -28.04 6.18 29.67
C SER A 158 -28.90 7.11 28.81
N ALA A 159 -30.22 6.92 28.83
CA ALA A 159 -31.14 7.84 28.15
C ALA A 159 -31.18 9.21 28.84
N ASN A 160 -31.24 10.29 28.06
CA ASN A 160 -31.43 11.66 28.56
C ASN A 160 -32.38 12.42 27.63
N GLY A 161 -33.66 12.50 28.00
CA GLY A 161 -34.70 13.09 27.14
C GLY A 161 -34.82 12.34 25.80
N SER A 162 -34.68 13.07 24.68
CA SER A 162 -34.64 12.51 23.32
C SER A 162 -33.24 12.03 22.88
N GLY A 163 -32.21 12.30 23.68
CA GLY A 163 -30.82 11.94 23.41
C GLY A 163 -30.31 10.83 24.34
N SER A 164 -28.99 10.74 24.45
CA SER A 164 -28.32 9.82 25.36
C SER A 164 -27.08 10.45 25.96
N ARG A 165 -26.62 9.88 27.07
CA ARG A 165 -25.38 10.26 27.72
C ARG A 165 -24.49 9.04 27.75
N VAL A 166 -23.24 9.22 27.33
CA VAL A 166 -22.23 8.15 27.31
C VAL A 166 -21.19 8.46 28.36
N TYR A 167 -20.95 7.48 29.22
CA TYR A 167 -19.91 7.48 30.24
C TYR A 167 -18.82 6.50 29.83
N VAL A 168 -17.57 6.92 29.98
CA VAL A 168 -16.42 6.04 29.87
C VAL A 168 -15.61 6.10 31.15
N ASP A 169 -15.71 5.04 31.95
CA ASP A 169 -14.91 4.87 33.16
C ASP A 169 -13.73 3.95 32.85
N ALA A 170 -12.55 4.34 33.29
CA ALA A 170 -11.34 3.55 33.14
C ALA A 170 -10.71 3.23 34.50
N GLY A 171 -10.32 1.97 34.69
CA GLY A 171 -9.53 1.49 35.82
C GLY A 171 -8.10 1.15 35.38
N LEU A 172 -7.12 1.51 36.19
CA LEU A 172 -5.68 1.29 35.97
C LEU A 172 -5.04 0.63 37.20
N SER A 173 -4.26 -0.44 36.98
CA SER A 173 -3.54 -1.18 38.02
C SER A 173 -2.22 -1.77 37.49
N GLY A 174 -1.30 -2.18 38.37
CA GLY A 174 -0.01 -2.78 37.98
C GLY A 174 1.18 -1.79 37.92
N GLN A 175 2.40 -2.33 37.71
CA GLN A 175 3.67 -1.58 37.71
C GLN A 175 3.99 -1.10 36.28
N PRO A 176 3.47 0.08 35.88
CA PRO A 176 4.05 1.35 36.33
C PRO A 176 3.05 2.35 36.95
N ILE A 177 1.77 1.98 37.10
CA ILE A 177 0.70 2.81 37.70
C ILE A 177 0.87 2.96 39.21
N GLU A 178 1.45 1.95 39.85
CA GLU A 178 1.76 1.96 41.29
C GLU A 178 3.04 2.74 41.64
N GLY A 179 3.78 3.22 40.62
CA GLY A 179 4.98 4.04 40.76
C GLY A 179 4.71 5.56 40.71
N PRO A 180 5.76 6.41 40.77
CA PRO A 180 5.64 7.87 40.85
C PRO A 180 4.98 8.54 39.63
N LEU A 181 4.87 7.83 38.49
CA LEU A 181 4.26 8.33 37.26
C LEU A 181 2.75 8.00 37.13
N GLY A 182 2.20 7.15 38.00
CA GLY A 182 0.84 6.63 37.85
C GLY A 182 -0.27 7.67 37.85
N ALA A 183 -0.12 8.76 38.63
CA ALA A 183 -1.07 9.87 38.63
C ALA A 183 -1.07 10.63 37.28
N THR A 184 0.10 10.80 36.66
CA THR A 184 0.25 11.44 35.35
C THR A 184 -0.36 10.58 34.25
N VAL A 185 -0.18 9.25 34.31
CA VAL A 185 -0.76 8.31 33.35
C VAL A 185 -2.29 8.26 33.45
N ALA A 186 -2.85 8.22 34.66
CA ALA A 186 -4.30 8.26 34.86
C ALA A 186 -4.93 9.56 34.34
N ARG A 187 -4.26 10.70 34.54
CA ARG A 187 -4.69 11.99 33.99
C ARG A 187 -4.63 12.01 32.46
N ALA A 188 -3.52 11.60 31.86
CA ALA A 188 -3.37 11.55 30.41
C ALA A 188 -4.38 10.62 29.73
N LEU A 189 -4.72 9.49 30.38
CA LEU A 189 -5.80 8.62 29.89
C LEU A 189 -7.17 9.31 30.01
N GLY A 190 -7.46 9.98 31.11
CA GLY A 190 -8.70 10.76 31.26
C GLY A 190 -8.86 11.84 30.19
N GLU A 191 -7.78 12.57 29.89
CA GLU A 191 -7.74 13.56 28.80
C GLU A 191 -8.00 12.89 27.44
N ALA A 192 -7.33 11.77 27.14
CA ALA A 192 -7.52 11.03 25.88
C ALA A 192 -8.94 10.44 25.76
N LEU A 193 -9.56 10.01 26.86
CA LEU A 193 -10.94 9.54 26.89
C LEU A 193 -11.92 10.68 26.63
N GLN A 194 -11.70 11.84 27.23
CA GLN A 194 -12.53 13.03 26.99
C GLN A 194 -12.39 13.54 25.54
N GLU A 195 -11.18 13.50 24.98
CA GLU A 195 -10.93 13.82 23.58
C GLU A 195 -11.64 12.81 22.65
N SER A 196 -11.58 11.52 22.99
CA SER A 196 -12.30 10.46 22.26
C SER A 196 -13.82 10.70 22.27
N LEU A 197 -14.38 11.05 23.42
CA LEU A 197 -15.80 11.38 23.55
C LEU A 197 -16.20 12.70 22.89
N THR A 198 -15.24 13.60 22.64
CA THR A 198 -15.46 14.82 21.86
C THR A 198 -15.56 14.52 20.36
N ALA A 199 -14.84 13.50 19.88
CA ALA A 199 -14.94 13.00 18.50
C ALA A 199 -16.18 12.13 18.26
N LEU A 200 -16.73 11.51 19.31
CA LEU A 200 -17.83 10.54 19.22
C LEU A 200 -19.12 11.06 18.54
N PRO A 201 -19.62 12.30 18.76
CA PRO A 201 -20.80 12.80 18.05
C PRO A 201 -20.63 12.85 16.52
N ALA A 202 -19.44 13.25 16.05
CA ALA A 202 -19.14 13.30 14.62
C ALA A 202 -18.99 11.88 14.04
N ALA A 203 -18.33 10.99 14.78
CA ALA A 203 -18.20 9.59 14.40
C ALA A 203 -19.57 8.89 14.32
N LEU A 204 -20.45 9.10 15.31
CA LEU A 204 -21.85 8.63 15.30
C LEU A 204 -22.67 9.20 14.15
N ALA A 205 -22.48 10.47 13.80
CA ALA A 205 -23.17 11.08 12.66
C ALA A 205 -22.71 10.49 11.31
N ALA A 206 -21.41 10.17 11.18
CA ALA A 206 -20.85 9.49 10.01
C ALA A 206 -21.24 8.00 9.95
N ALA A 207 -21.41 7.39 11.11
CA ALA A 207 -21.64 5.96 11.29
C ALA A 207 -23.09 5.53 11.30
N ALA A 208 -23.99 6.42 11.75
CA ALA A 208 -25.21 6.76 11.04
C ALA A 208 -25.57 5.83 9.90
N PRO A 209 -26.13 4.61 10.06
CA PRO A 209 -27.05 4.17 9.02
C PRO A 209 -28.18 5.22 9.13
N ALA A 210 -28.30 6.22 8.27
CA ALA A 210 -28.37 6.02 6.85
C ALA A 210 -28.92 4.60 6.66
N THR A 211 -30.11 4.28 7.21
CA THR A 211 -30.70 2.96 7.13
C THR A 211 -30.75 2.57 5.66
N ALA A 212 -29.70 1.89 5.20
CA ALA A 212 -29.68 1.09 4.01
C ALA A 212 -30.58 -0.08 4.38
N SER A 213 -31.87 0.25 4.32
CA SER A 213 -32.97 -0.63 4.07
C SER A 213 -32.51 -2.07 3.84
N GLU A 214 -32.84 -2.98 4.77
CA GLU A 214 -32.92 -4.41 4.44
C GLU A 214 -33.79 -4.65 3.19
N ALA A 215 -34.63 -3.67 2.79
CA ALA A 215 -35.19 -3.62 1.45
C ALA A 215 -34.12 -3.21 0.42
N GLY A 216 -33.51 -4.18 -0.24
CA GLY A 216 -32.60 -3.94 -1.35
C GLY A 216 -31.64 -5.07 -1.65
N ARG A 217 -31.34 -5.96 -0.69
CA ARG A 217 -30.55 -7.16 -0.98
C ARG A 217 -31.32 -8.07 -1.90
N VAL A 218 -30.73 -8.35 -3.04
CA VAL A 218 -31.32 -9.19 -4.07
C VAL A 218 -31.26 -10.65 -3.62
N ASP A 219 -32.30 -11.42 -3.92
CA ASP A 219 -32.32 -12.86 -3.68
C ASP A 219 -31.15 -13.53 -4.42
N ARG A 220 -30.16 -14.05 -3.67
CA ARG A 220 -28.87 -14.54 -4.18
C ARG A 220 -28.99 -15.93 -4.79
N LYS A 221 -29.78 -16.04 -5.86
CA LYS A 221 -29.91 -17.26 -6.67
C LYS A 221 -28.84 -17.29 -7.76
N ALA A 222 -28.36 -18.48 -8.05
CA ALA A 222 -27.47 -18.70 -9.19
C ALA A 222 -28.18 -18.28 -10.49
N VAL A 223 -27.45 -17.61 -11.37
CA VAL A 223 -28.01 -17.05 -12.61
C VAL A 223 -27.49 -17.84 -13.80
N ARG A 224 -28.37 -18.23 -14.72
CA ARG A 224 -27.97 -18.88 -15.96
C ARG A 224 -27.69 -17.82 -17.03
N HIS A 225 -26.44 -17.76 -17.49
CA HIS A 225 -26.09 -16.96 -18.65
C HIS A 225 -26.65 -17.61 -19.92
N ARG A 226 -27.50 -16.91 -20.66
CA ARG A 226 -28.30 -17.44 -21.77
C ARG A 226 -27.43 -17.85 -22.97
N ALA A 227 -26.47 -17.01 -23.34
CA ALA A 227 -25.64 -17.25 -24.52
C ALA A 227 -24.67 -18.42 -24.33
N SER A 228 -23.95 -18.47 -23.19
CA SER A 228 -22.97 -19.54 -22.93
C SER A 228 -23.58 -20.78 -22.24
N GLY A 229 -24.77 -20.67 -21.67
CA GLY A 229 -25.40 -21.72 -20.86
C GLY A 229 -24.79 -21.90 -19.46
N ALA A 230 -23.74 -21.14 -19.12
CA ALA A 230 -23.04 -21.23 -17.84
C ALA A 230 -23.94 -20.84 -16.66
N VAL A 231 -23.78 -21.52 -15.53
CA VAL A 231 -24.45 -21.17 -14.26
C VAL A 231 -23.46 -20.37 -13.41
N LEU A 232 -23.80 -19.11 -13.16
CA LEU A 232 -22.97 -18.16 -12.45
C LEU A 232 -23.31 -18.17 -10.96
N ALA A 233 -22.28 -18.01 -10.12
CA ALA A 233 -22.49 -17.67 -8.73
C ALA A 233 -23.25 -16.35 -8.63
N PRO A 234 -24.18 -16.18 -7.67
CA PRO A 234 -24.99 -14.97 -7.55
C PRO A 234 -24.15 -13.70 -7.41
N THR A 235 -22.98 -13.81 -6.75
CA THR A 235 -22.02 -12.73 -6.49
C THR A 235 -21.01 -12.51 -7.62
N THR A 236 -21.17 -13.16 -8.79
CA THR A 236 -20.26 -12.92 -9.93
C THR A 236 -20.35 -11.44 -10.34
N PRO A 237 -19.25 -10.67 -10.31
CA PRO A 237 -19.28 -9.25 -10.67
C PRO A 237 -19.44 -9.07 -12.19
N VAL A 238 -20.33 -8.17 -12.58
CA VAL A 238 -20.63 -7.83 -13.98
C VAL A 238 -20.65 -6.32 -14.18
N LEU A 239 -20.03 -5.84 -15.25
CA LEU A 239 -20.15 -4.46 -15.72
C LEU A 239 -21.37 -4.42 -16.65
N VAL A 240 -22.38 -3.62 -16.28
CA VAL A 240 -23.70 -3.61 -16.95
C VAL A 240 -24.05 -2.29 -17.63
N GLY A 241 -23.38 -1.20 -17.25
CA GLY A 241 -23.62 0.12 -17.82
C GLY A 241 -22.32 0.92 -17.86
N VAL A 242 -22.07 1.61 -18.97
CA VAL A 242 -20.92 2.51 -19.14
C VAL A 242 -21.34 3.83 -19.75
N GLY A 243 -20.77 4.93 -19.25
CA GLY A 243 -21.07 6.28 -19.69
C GLY A 243 -19.80 7.12 -19.75
N GLN A 244 -19.70 7.95 -20.78
CA GLN A 244 -18.57 8.88 -20.96
C GLN A 244 -19.12 10.28 -21.28
N VAL A 245 -18.47 11.30 -20.73
CA VAL A 245 -18.75 12.72 -21.00
C VAL A 245 -17.47 13.36 -21.52
N VAL A 246 -17.61 14.18 -22.56
CA VAL A 246 -16.51 14.93 -23.17
C VAL A 246 -17.01 16.33 -23.52
N ALA A 247 -16.55 17.34 -22.77
CA ALA A 247 -16.92 18.73 -22.98
C ALA A 247 -15.74 19.49 -23.62
N ARG A 248 -15.60 19.42 -24.94
CA ARG A 248 -14.46 20.02 -25.69
C ARG A 248 -14.38 21.55 -25.57
N THR A 249 -15.52 22.18 -25.28
CA THR A 249 -15.63 23.61 -25.03
C THR A 249 -16.14 23.81 -23.62
N PRO A 250 -15.50 24.66 -22.80
CA PRO A 250 -15.98 24.98 -21.46
C PRO A 250 -17.45 25.44 -21.51
N GLU A 251 -18.29 24.76 -20.75
CA GLU A 251 -19.72 25.05 -20.69
C GLU A 251 -19.99 26.31 -19.85
N PRO A 252 -21.02 27.11 -20.19
CA PRO A 252 -21.50 28.16 -19.30
C PRO A 252 -21.83 27.60 -17.91
N GLY A 253 -21.39 28.29 -16.86
CA GLY A 253 -21.56 27.84 -15.47
C GLY A 253 -20.39 27.02 -14.92
N TYR A 254 -19.37 26.69 -15.75
CA TYR A 254 -18.12 26.04 -15.33
C TYR A 254 -18.36 24.80 -14.44
N PRO A 255 -18.96 23.72 -14.98
CA PRO A 255 -19.29 22.54 -14.17
C PRO A 255 -18.04 21.95 -13.53
N ASP A 256 -18.18 21.55 -12.28
CA ASP A 256 -17.09 20.93 -11.52
C ASP A 256 -16.91 19.43 -11.89
N PRO A 257 -15.80 18.80 -11.50
CA PRO A 257 -15.61 17.38 -11.77
C PRO A 257 -16.71 16.47 -11.17
N ALA A 258 -17.29 16.79 -9.99
CA ALA A 258 -18.36 15.99 -9.41
C ALA A 258 -19.64 15.99 -10.27
N GLN A 259 -20.00 17.13 -10.84
CA GLN A 259 -21.10 17.27 -11.78
C GLN A 259 -20.84 16.49 -13.07
N LEU A 260 -19.62 16.57 -13.62
CA LEU A 260 -19.24 15.78 -14.79
C LEU A 260 -19.31 14.27 -14.52
N ALA A 261 -18.81 13.82 -13.37
CA ALA A 261 -18.89 12.42 -12.92
C ALA A 261 -20.34 11.95 -12.76
N ALA A 262 -21.21 12.76 -12.14
CA ALA A 262 -22.63 12.44 -12.00
C ALA A 262 -23.34 12.33 -13.36
N ARG A 263 -23.01 13.18 -14.34
CA ARG A 263 -23.52 13.05 -15.72
C ARG A 263 -23.07 11.73 -16.37
N ALA A 264 -21.80 11.36 -16.20
CA ALA A 264 -21.27 10.12 -16.75
C ALA A 264 -21.91 8.88 -16.11
N VAL A 265 -22.18 8.91 -14.80
CA VAL A 265 -22.92 7.84 -14.09
C VAL A 265 -24.38 7.74 -14.56
N ARG A 266 -25.07 8.87 -14.80
CA ARG A 266 -26.42 8.85 -15.40
C ARG A 266 -26.41 8.27 -16.82
N ALA A 267 -25.41 8.60 -17.63
CA ALA A 267 -25.22 8.00 -18.95
C ALA A 267 -24.98 6.48 -18.85
N ALA A 268 -24.20 6.02 -17.86
CA ALA A 268 -23.99 4.61 -17.59
C ALA A 268 -25.29 3.89 -17.19
N ALA A 269 -26.14 4.53 -16.39
CA ALA A 269 -27.46 4.00 -16.03
C ALA A 269 -28.38 3.88 -17.25
N ALA A 270 -28.39 4.88 -18.14
CA ALA A 270 -29.15 4.83 -19.38
C ALA A 270 -28.68 3.67 -20.30
N ASP A 271 -27.36 3.42 -20.36
CA ASP A 271 -26.78 2.34 -21.17
C ASP A 271 -27.21 0.93 -20.71
N THR A 272 -27.61 0.74 -19.44
CA THR A 272 -28.12 -0.55 -18.95
C THR A 272 -29.43 -0.99 -19.63
N GLY A 273 -30.19 -0.05 -20.19
CA GLY A 273 -31.48 -0.31 -20.84
C GLY A 273 -32.64 -0.63 -19.88
N VAL A 274 -32.47 -0.44 -18.57
CA VAL A 274 -33.57 -0.61 -17.61
C VAL A 274 -34.63 0.48 -17.76
N ALA A 275 -35.89 0.14 -17.42
CA ALA A 275 -37.00 1.08 -17.53
C ALA A 275 -36.89 2.30 -16.60
N SER A 276 -36.21 2.16 -15.45
CA SER A 276 -36.02 3.25 -14.48
C SER A 276 -34.54 3.38 -14.08
N PRO A 277 -33.72 4.10 -14.88
CA PRO A 277 -32.32 4.35 -14.57
C PRO A 277 -32.13 5.07 -13.22
N ASP A 278 -33.00 6.01 -12.88
CA ASP A 278 -32.93 6.73 -11.60
C ASP A 278 -33.17 5.82 -10.39
N ALA A 279 -34.07 4.84 -10.51
CA ALA A 279 -34.29 3.86 -9.44
C ALA A 279 -33.08 2.93 -9.27
N LEU A 280 -32.41 2.56 -10.37
CA LEU A 280 -31.16 1.80 -10.32
C LEU A 280 -30.07 2.60 -9.59
N LEU A 281 -29.89 3.88 -9.95
CA LEU A 281 -28.90 4.75 -9.30
C LEU A 281 -29.20 4.97 -7.81
N ALA A 282 -30.47 5.23 -7.46
CA ALA A 282 -30.89 5.39 -6.08
C ALA A 282 -30.70 4.12 -5.23
N GLY A 283 -30.70 2.94 -5.86
CA GLY A 283 -30.47 1.64 -5.22
C GLY A 283 -29.00 1.26 -5.04
N ALA A 284 -28.06 2.09 -5.49
CA ALA A 284 -26.63 1.83 -5.29
C ALA A 284 -26.27 1.78 -3.80
N GLN A 285 -25.40 0.84 -3.43
CA GLN A 285 -24.95 0.67 -2.05
C GLN A 285 -23.60 1.34 -1.79
N ALA A 286 -22.81 1.55 -2.84
CA ALA A 286 -21.52 2.22 -2.74
C ALA A 286 -21.17 3.03 -4.00
N VAL A 287 -20.34 4.06 -3.82
CA VAL A 287 -19.72 4.85 -4.88
C VAL A 287 -18.20 4.78 -4.77
N PHE A 288 -17.57 4.23 -5.80
CA PHE A 288 -16.13 4.06 -5.92
C PHE A 288 -15.59 5.13 -6.88
N ALA A 289 -14.92 6.14 -6.34
CA ALA A 289 -14.53 7.34 -7.06
C ALA A 289 -13.01 7.42 -7.28
N VAL A 290 -12.60 7.86 -8.46
CA VAL A 290 -11.22 8.24 -8.75
C VAL A 290 -11.01 9.68 -8.33
N ALA A 291 -10.05 9.93 -7.42
CA ALA A 291 -9.74 11.27 -6.96
C ALA A 291 -9.29 12.16 -8.14
N PRO A 292 -9.93 13.32 -8.38
CA PRO A 292 -9.61 14.20 -9.50
C PRO A 292 -8.43 15.11 -9.19
N THR A 293 -7.61 15.38 -10.20
CA THR A 293 -6.42 16.23 -10.09
C THR A 293 -6.72 17.71 -10.30
N SER A 294 -7.74 18.05 -11.10
CA SER A 294 -8.14 19.43 -11.38
C SER A 294 -8.77 20.14 -10.16
N TRP A 295 -9.36 19.38 -9.24
CA TRP A 295 -9.91 19.90 -7.99
C TRP A 295 -10.02 18.84 -6.90
N GLN A 296 -9.19 18.91 -5.87
CA GLN A 296 -9.13 17.86 -4.84
C GLN A 296 -10.35 17.92 -3.90
N TYR A 297 -11.21 16.91 -4.01
CA TYR A 297 -12.29 16.66 -3.05
C TYR A 297 -11.80 15.77 -1.92
N ARG A 298 -12.38 15.95 -0.73
CA ARG A 298 -12.17 15.02 0.37
C ARG A 298 -12.86 13.69 0.09
N ASP A 299 -14.09 13.75 -0.42
CA ASP A 299 -14.88 12.60 -0.84
C ASP A 299 -15.72 12.96 -2.08
N LEU A 300 -15.20 12.64 -3.27
CA LEU A 300 -15.91 12.79 -4.54
C LEU A 300 -17.15 11.89 -4.60
N GLY A 301 -17.06 10.68 -4.05
CA GLY A 301 -18.14 9.69 -4.07
C GLY A 301 -19.41 10.22 -3.41
N ALA A 302 -19.27 10.89 -2.26
CA ALA A 302 -20.40 11.49 -1.54
C ALA A 302 -21.11 12.58 -2.37
N LEU A 303 -20.35 13.42 -3.07
CA LEU A 303 -20.92 14.47 -3.94
C LEU A 303 -21.67 13.86 -5.12
N VAL A 304 -21.11 12.83 -5.75
CA VAL A 304 -21.75 12.13 -6.87
C VAL A 304 -23.01 11.41 -6.40
N ALA A 305 -22.95 10.69 -5.28
CA ALA A 305 -24.07 9.98 -4.68
C ALA A 305 -25.28 10.91 -4.46
N ALA A 306 -25.03 12.08 -3.83
CA ALA A 306 -26.05 13.09 -3.60
C ALA A 306 -26.70 13.58 -4.90
N GLN A 307 -25.91 13.77 -5.97
CA GLN A 307 -26.43 14.23 -7.25
C GLN A 307 -27.26 13.18 -7.99
N VAL A 308 -26.94 11.89 -7.86
CA VAL A 308 -27.68 10.81 -8.54
C VAL A 308 -28.83 10.25 -7.70
N GLY A 309 -29.09 10.83 -6.52
CA GLY A 309 -30.16 10.39 -5.63
C GLY A 309 -29.84 9.11 -4.86
N ALA A 310 -28.59 8.63 -4.90
CA ALA A 310 -28.12 7.53 -4.07
C ALA A 310 -27.94 8.05 -2.65
N GLN A 311 -28.79 7.60 -1.74
CA GLN A 311 -28.70 7.97 -0.33
C GLN A 311 -28.03 6.83 0.43
N ARG A 312 -27.25 7.17 1.47
CA ARG A 312 -26.80 6.18 2.46
C ARG A 312 -25.83 5.14 1.89
N VAL A 313 -24.89 5.61 1.06
CA VAL A 313 -23.89 4.79 0.38
C VAL A 313 -22.55 4.81 1.10
N ASP A 314 -21.81 3.72 1.02
CA ASP A 314 -20.38 3.73 1.30
C ASP A 314 -19.64 4.45 0.18
N THR A 315 -18.55 5.13 0.52
CA THR A 315 -17.71 5.80 -0.47
C THR A 315 -16.29 5.24 -0.41
N VAL A 316 -15.76 4.88 -1.57
CA VAL A 316 -14.38 4.45 -1.73
C VAL A 316 -13.68 5.41 -2.66
N GLN A 317 -12.52 5.93 -2.29
CA GLN A 317 -11.77 6.86 -3.13
C GLN A 317 -10.35 6.36 -3.41
N SER A 318 -9.87 6.53 -4.64
CA SER A 318 -8.45 6.28 -4.94
C SER A 318 -7.54 7.27 -4.21
N SER A 319 -6.25 6.93 -4.08
CA SER A 319 -5.22 7.87 -3.64
C SER A 319 -5.27 9.15 -4.50
N PRO A 320 -4.98 10.34 -3.94
CA PRO A 320 -5.14 11.63 -4.63
C PRO A 320 -4.37 11.76 -5.95
N PHE A 321 -3.26 11.04 -6.10
CA PHE A 321 -2.41 11.10 -7.28
C PHE A 321 -2.11 9.70 -7.84
N GLY A 322 -2.28 9.54 -9.15
CA GLY A 322 -1.90 8.36 -9.91
C GLY A 322 -2.99 7.91 -10.90
N GLY A 323 -2.60 7.78 -12.16
CA GLY A 323 -3.44 7.22 -13.23
C GLY A 323 -3.78 5.74 -13.10
N ASP A 324 -3.26 5.06 -12.07
CA ASP A 324 -3.65 3.70 -11.67
C ASP A 324 -5.07 3.65 -11.08
N GLY A 325 -5.56 4.78 -10.55
CA GLY A 325 -6.82 4.87 -9.82
C GLY A 325 -8.02 4.30 -10.56
N GLY A 326 -8.15 4.60 -11.86
CA GLY A 326 -9.27 4.13 -12.71
C GLY A 326 -9.49 2.61 -12.68
N GLN A 327 -8.49 1.83 -13.09
CA GLN A 327 -8.59 0.36 -13.06
C GLN A 327 -8.55 -0.19 -11.63
N LEU A 328 -7.84 0.46 -10.70
CA LEU A 328 -7.75 0.01 -9.31
C LEU A 328 -9.12 0.01 -8.62
N VAL A 329 -9.88 1.10 -8.72
CA VAL A 329 -11.21 1.16 -8.07
C VAL A 329 -12.22 0.20 -8.72
N ILE A 330 -12.07 -0.10 -10.02
CA ILE A 330 -12.87 -1.14 -10.70
C ILE A 330 -12.52 -2.52 -10.14
N ASN A 331 -11.22 -2.81 -9.95
CA ASN A 331 -10.78 -4.07 -9.36
C ASN A 331 -11.32 -4.26 -7.94
N GLU A 332 -11.30 -3.20 -7.13
CA GLU A 332 -11.82 -3.19 -5.76
C GLU A 332 -13.36 -3.35 -5.72
N ALA A 333 -14.09 -2.68 -6.62
CA ALA A 333 -15.55 -2.80 -6.71
C ALA A 333 -15.96 -4.23 -7.07
N ALA A 334 -15.29 -4.85 -8.04
CA ALA A 334 -15.53 -6.24 -8.42
C ALA A 334 -15.17 -7.22 -7.29
N ALA A 335 -14.12 -6.93 -6.51
CA ALA A 335 -13.70 -7.76 -5.39
C ALA A 335 -14.75 -7.75 -4.27
N ALA A 336 -15.24 -6.57 -3.90
CA ALA A 336 -16.27 -6.40 -2.89
C ALA A 336 -17.60 -7.08 -3.30
N ILE A 337 -17.98 -6.99 -4.58
CA ILE A 337 -19.15 -7.72 -5.11
C ILE A 337 -18.93 -9.23 -5.05
N ALA A 338 -17.76 -9.72 -5.47
CA ALA A 338 -17.42 -11.15 -5.43
C ALA A 338 -17.42 -11.72 -4.00
N ALA A 339 -16.98 -10.92 -3.02
CA ALA A 339 -17.06 -11.22 -1.59
C ALA A 339 -18.49 -11.17 -1.02
N GLY A 340 -19.42 -10.52 -1.73
CA GLY A 340 -20.81 -10.37 -1.33
C GLY A 340 -21.07 -9.19 -0.39
N ASP A 341 -20.15 -8.23 -0.34
CA ASP A 341 -20.27 -6.99 0.45
C ASP A 341 -21.32 -6.06 -0.17
N TYR A 342 -21.33 -5.97 -1.50
CA TYR A 342 -22.27 -5.16 -2.29
C TYR A 342 -22.90 -5.98 -3.41
N ASP A 343 -24.12 -5.61 -3.79
CA ASP A 343 -24.84 -6.10 -4.96
C ASP A 343 -24.82 -5.07 -6.11
N LEU A 344 -24.74 -3.77 -5.82
CA LEU A 344 -24.69 -2.69 -6.82
C LEU A 344 -23.76 -1.55 -6.39
N VAL A 345 -22.76 -1.27 -7.24
CA VAL A 345 -21.72 -0.24 -7.04
C VAL A 345 -21.64 0.68 -8.25
N LEU A 346 -21.57 1.99 -7.98
CA LEU A 346 -21.28 3.00 -9.01
C LEU A 346 -19.78 3.30 -8.98
N VAL A 347 -19.12 3.23 -10.13
CA VAL A 347 -17.72 3.61 -10.27
C VAL A 347 -17.62 4.86 -11.14
N CYS A 348 -16.87 5.87 -10.71
CA CYS A 348 -16.80 7.14 -11.45
C CYS A 348 -15.46 7.87 -11.31
N GLY A 349 -15.23 8.82 -12.22
CA GLY A 349 -14.16 9.80 -12.12
C GLY A 349 -14.33 10.88 -13.19
N ALA A 350 -13.67 12.01 -12.98
CA ALA A 350 -13.77 13.16 -13.87
C ALA A 350 -12.56 14.08 -13.73
N GLU A 351 -12.30 14.87 -14.76
CA GLU A 351 -11.43 16.04 -14.68
C GLU A 351 -12.11 17.22 -15.38
N ALA A 352 -11.80 18.44 -14.92
CA ALA A 352 -12.30 19.70 -15.47
C ALA A 352 -11.15 20.68 -15.78
N GLY A 353 -10.06 20.16 -16.36
CA GLY A 353 -8.85 20.92 -16.61
C GLY A 353 -8.99 22.01 -17.69
N ALA A 354 -9.81 21.78 -18.72
CA ALA A 354 -10.07 22.78 -19.75
C ALA A 354 -10.93 23.93 -19.23
N THR A 355 -11.93 23.62 -18.39
CA THR A 355 -12.75 24.59 -17.66
C THR A 355 -11.89 25.43 -16.72
N GLN A 356 -10.98 24.82 -15.95
CA GLN A 356 -10.04 25.54 -15.09
C GLN A 356 -9.10 26.47 -15.88
N ALA A 357 -8.52 25.98 -16.97
CA ALA A 357 -7.64 26.78 -17.83
C ALA A 357 -8.37 27.96 -18.49
N ALA A 358 -9.64 27.78 -18.87
CA ALA A 358 -10.47 28.83 -19.43
C ALA A 358 -10.85 29.90 -18.39
N ALA A 359 -11.26 29.49 -17.19
CA ALA A 359 -11.56 30.40 -16.08
C ALA A 359 -10.33 31.23 -15.70
N GLN A 360 -9.15 30.60 -15.63
CA GLN A 360 -7.88 31.29 -15.38
C GLN A 360 -7.57 32.35 -16.45
N ARG A 361 -7.73 32.04 -17.75
CA ARG A 361 -7.52 33.01 -18.84
C ARG A 361 -8.52 34.17 -18.79
N ALA A 362 -9.75 33.90 -18.36
CA ALA A 362 -10.80 34.90 -18.19
C ALA A 362 -10.71 35.66 -16.86
N ASN A 363 -9.75 35.31 -15.99
CA ASN A 363 -9.61 35.85 -14.63
C ASN A 363 -10.91 35.69 -13.79
N ILE A 364 -11.57 34.53 -13.94
CA ILE A 364 -12.78 34.14 -13.21
C ILE A 364 -12.37 33.18 -12.08
N GLU A 365 -12.83 33.45 -10.86
CA GLU A 365 -12.70 32.53 -9.73
C GLU A 365 -13.79 31.45 -9.81
N LEU A 366 -13.38 30.19 -9.69
CA LEU A 366 -14.29 29.04 -9.70
C LEU A 366 -14.88 28.82 -8.31
N ASP A 367 -16.21 28.86 -8.20
CA ASP A 367 -16.95 28.56 -6.98
C ASP A 367 -17.30 27.06 -6.89
N TRP A 368 -16.28 26.21 -7.04
CA TRP A 368 -16.45 24.76 -6.94
C TRP A 368 -16.56 24.31 -5.48
N PRO A 369 -17.34 23.26 -5.19
CA PRO A 369 -17.59 22.79 -3.83
C PRO A 369 -16.31 22.51 -3.05
N ARG A 370 -16.31 22.93 -1.79
CA ARG A 370 -15.31 22.57 -0.78
C ARG A 370 -16.01 21.83 0.35
N GLN A 371 -15.48 20.68 0.73
CA GLN A 371 -16.05 19.84 1.80
C GLN A 371 -15.41 20.16 3.15
N ASP A 372 -16.19 20.00 4.22
CA ASP A 372 -15.72 20.25 5.57
C ASP A 372 -14.51 19.37 5.94
N PRO A 373 -13.62 19.83 6.83
CA PRO A 373 -12.42 19.08 7.21
C PRO A 373 -12.65 17.66 7.74
N GLY A 374 -13.83 17.40 8.31
CA GLY A 374 -14.23 16.08 8.82
C GLY A 374 -14.78 15.13 7.78
N VAL A 375 -15.04 15.59 6.54
CA VAL A 375 -15.48 14.71 5.45
C VAL A 375 -14.30 13.85 5.01
N ALA A 376 -14.54 12.55 4.91
CA ALA A 376 -13.61 11.56 4.38
C ALA A 376 -14.41 10.41 3.78
N PRO A 377 -13.86 9.70 2.77
CA PRO A 377 -14.49 8.51 2.24
C PRO A 377 -14.51 7.41 3.29
N THR A 378 -15.45 6.46 3.18
CA THR A 378 -15.47 5.25 4.02
C THR A 378 -14.13 4.50 3.93
N ARG A 379 -13.53 4.44 2.74
CA ARG A 379 -12.21 3.82 2.52
C ARG A 379 -11.41 4.54 1.44
N THR A 380 -10.10 4.68 1.65
CA THR A 380 -9.16 5.11 0.60
C THR A 380 -8.36 3.91 0.10
N VAL A 381 -8.20 3.77 -1.21
CA VAL A 381 -7.45 2.68 -1.85
C VAL A 381 -6.27 3.20 -2.66
N GLY A 382 -5.20 2.40 -2.77
CA GLY A 382 -3.94 2.81 -3.39
C GLY A 382 -2.95 3.41 -2.39
N ILE A 383 -1.75 3.72 -2.88
CA ILE A 383 -0.62 4.17 -2.04
C ILE A 383 -0.39 5.66 -2.27
N ASP A 384 -0.52 6.45 -1.20
CA ASP A 384 -0.15 7.87 -1.17
C ASP A 384 1.25 8.03 -0.55
N LYS A 385 2.25 8.06 -1.42
CA LYS A 385 3.66 8.25 -1.06
C LYS A 385 4.29 9.24 -2.04
N ALA A 386 5.27 10.02 -1.56
CA ALA A 386 5.96 11.02 -2.36
C ALA A 386 6.56 10.40 -3.64
N ALA A 387 6.36 11.06 -4.78
CA ALA A 387 6.78 10.57 -6.09
C ALA A 387 8.31 10.51 -6.25
N ASN A 388 9.03 11.41 -5.59
CA ASN A 388 10.46 11.59 -5.78
C ASN A 388 11.25 11.47 -4.48
N ASN A 389 12.48 10.94 -4.58
CA ASN A 389 13.48 11.07 -3.53
C ASN A 389 14.27 12.38 -3.65
N ALA A 390 15.25 12.58 -2.76
CA ALA A 390 16.07 13.79 -2.73
C ALA A 390 16.91 13.98 -3.99
N ALA A 391 17.48 12.92 -4.56
CA ALA A 391 18.31 12.99 -5.76
C ALA A 391 17.48 13.38 -7.00
N GLU A 392 16.31 12.76 -7.17
CA GLU A 392 15.38 13.08 -8.27
C GLU A 392 14.85 14.50 -8.16
N SER A 393 14.51 14.94 -6.94
CA SER A 393 14.06 16.31 -6.70
C SER A 393 15.15 17.34 -7.00
N ALA A 394 16.39 17.08 -6.55
CA ALA A 394 17.53 17.96 -6.83
C ALA A 394 17.84 18.06 -8.33
N ALA A 395 17.64 16.98 -9.08
CA ALA A 395 17.85 16.95 -10.53
C ALA A 395 16.69 17.58 -11.34
N GLY A 396 15.59 18.01 -10.70
CA GLY A 396 14.43 18.61 -11.38
C GLY A 396 13.50 17.61 -12.06
N LEU A 397 13.49 16.35 -11.62
CA LEU A 397 12.65 15.28 -12.17
C LEU A 397 11.23 15.20 -11.55
N GLN A 398 10.77 16.29 -10.94
CA GLN A 398 9.40 16.39 -10.40
C GLN A 398 8.35 16.45 -11.51
N ALA A 399 8.66 17.16 -12.60
CA ALA A 399 7.79 17.24 -13.77
C ALA A 399 7.77 15.87 -14.49
N PRO A 400 6.60 15.20 -14.63
CA PRO A 400 6.54 13.87 -15.22
C PRO A 400 7.17 13.77 -16.60
N ILE A 401 6.98 14.79 -17.44
CA ILE A 401 7.58 14.85 -18.79
C ILE A 401 9.10 14.61 -18.77
N ASN A 402 9.82 15.22 -17.83
CA ASN A 402 11.28 15.08 -17.76
C ASN A 402 11.67 13.67 -17.32
N MET A 403 10.93 13.08 -16.37
CA MET A 403 11.16 11.70 -15.97
C MET A 403 10.89 10.73 -17.12
N TYR A 404 9.75 10.84 -17.80
CA TYR A 404 9.41 9.95 -18.91
C TYR A 404 10.34 10.13 -20.12
N ALA A 405 10.84 11.33 -20.37
CA ALA A 405 11.83 11.58 -21.43
C ALA A 405 13.18 10.96 -21.08
N LEU A 406 13.59 11.01 -19.80
CA LEU A 406 14.76 10.31 -19.30
C LEU A 406 14.61 8.79 -19.49
N LEU A 407 13.45 8.22 -19.09
CA LEU A 407 13.15 6.80 -19.30
C LEU A 407 13.19 6.41 -20.79
N GLU A 408 12.72 7.29 -21.68
CA GLU A 408 12.72 7.04 -23.12
C GLU A 408 14.13 6.97 -23.69
N SER A 409 15.04 7.83 -23.23
CA SER A 409 16.44 7.75 -23.62
C SER A 409 17.08 6.43 -23.14
N ALA A 410 16.75 5.95 -21.93
CA ALA A 410 17.20 4.65 -21.46
C ALA A 410 16.63 3.49 -22.30
N ASN A 411 15.36 3.60 -22.70
CA ASN A 411 14.70 2.62 -23.56
C ASN A 411 15.33 2.58 -24.96
N ARG A 412 15.73 3.74 -25.50
CA ARG A 412 16.52 3.85 -26.75
C ARG A 412 17.90 3.20 -26.61
N LEU A 413 18.61 3.41 -25.49
CA LEU A 413 19.88 2.73 -25.24
C LEU A 413 19.70 1.21 -25.23
N ARG A 414 18.67 0.73 -24.53
CA ARG A 414 18.35 -0.72 -24.44
C ARG A 414 18.00 -1.34 -25.79
N SER A 415 17.32 -0.61 -26.68
CA SER A 415 16.98 -1.10 -28.02
C SER A 415 18.13 -1.02 -29.02
N GLY A 416 19.21 -0.29 -28.70
CA GLY A 416 20.36 -0.12 -29.57
C GLY A 416 20.12 0.81 -30.78
N ARG A 417 18.98 1.50 -30.83
CA ARG A 417 18.57 2.35 -31.97
C ARG A 417 19.33 3.68 -32.02
N THR A 418 19.49 4.24 -33.22
CA THR A 418 19.88 5.64 -33.37
C THR A 418 18.75 6.58 -32.93
N ARG A 419 19.04 7.87 -32.80
CA ARG A 419 18.01 8.88 -32.46
C ARG A 419 16.89 8.91 -33.49
N GLU A 420 17.25 8.87 -34.77
CA GLU A 420 16.35 8.98 -35.91
C GLU A 420 15.47 7.74 -36.04
N GLN A 421 16.07 6.55 -35.90
CA GLN A 421 15.32 5.28 -35.91
C GLN A 421 14.31 5.23 -34.76
N HIS A 422 14.74 5.58 -33.56
CA HIS A 422 13.87 5.56 -32.39
C HIS A 422 12.72 6.57 -32.50
N ALA A 423 13.00 7.80 -32.94
CA ALA A 423 11.97 8.82 -33.19
C ALA A 423 10.97 8.38 -34.26
N GLY A 424 11.44 7.73 -35.34
CA GLY A 424 10.56 7.17 -36.38
C GLY A 424 9.59 6.12 -35.83
N GLU A 425 10.09 5.15 -35.06
CA GLU A 425 9.25 4.11 -34.48
C GLU A 425 8.25 4.65 -33.44
N VAL A 426 8.66 5.60 -32.62
CA VAL A 426 7.77 6.29 -31.67
C VAL A 426 6.67 7.04 -32.42
N ALA A 427 7.01 7.76 -33.48
CA ALA A 427 6.05 8.50 -34.28
C ALA A 427 5.06 7.57 -35.01
N GLU A 428 5.50 6.40 -35.47
CA GLU A 428 4.62 5.39 -36.03
C GLU A 428 3.63 4.83 -34.99
N LEU A 429 4.12 4.52 -33.79
CA LEU A 429 3.27 4.09 -32.68
C LEU A 429 2.21 5.16 -32.36
N TRP A 430 2.64 6.41 -32.18
CA TRP A 430 1.75 7.51 -31.84
C TRP A 430 0.76 7.84 -32.97
N SER A 431 1.17 7.68 -34.23
CA SER A 431 0.29 7.84 -35.39
C SER A 431 -0.89 6.87 -35.34
N ARG A 432 -0.62 5.58 -35.02
CA ARG A 432 -1.69 4.58 -34.83
C ARG A 432 -2.64 4.94 -33.69
N LEU A 433 -2.13 5.47 -32.58
CA LEU A 433 -2.98 5.96 -31.48
C LEU A 433 -3.85 7.15 -31.92
N SER A 434 -3.31 8.07 -32.72
CA SER A 434 -4.09 9.20 -33.26
C SER A 434 -5.20 8.74 -34.22
N ALA A 435 -4.96 7.70 -35.02
CA ALA A 435 -5.97 7.11 -35.90
C ALA A 435 -7.11 6.46 -35.09
N VAL A 436 -6.78 5.79 -33.97
CA VAL A 436 -7.80 5.29 -33.04
C VAL A 436 -8.61 6.43 -32.43
N ALA A 437 -7.97 7.52 -31.99
CA ALA A 437 -8.66 8.69 -31.45
C ALA A 437 -9.58 9.34 -32.50
N ALA A 438 -9.15 9.44 -33.75
CA ALA A 438 -9.97 10.00 -34.84
C ALA A 438 -11.29 9.23 -35.06
N ALA A 439 -11.28 7.92 -34.82
CA ALA A 439 -12.48 7.07 -34.91
C ALA A 439 -13.27 6.97 -33.59
N ASN A 440 -12.73 7.47 -32.48
CA ASN A 440 -13.36 7.40 -31.16
C ASN A 440 -14.24 8.64 -30.92
N PRO A 441 -15.58 8.51 -30.81
CA PRO A 441 -16.46 9.66 -30.57
C PRO A 441 -16.17 10.39 -29.24
N ASN A 442 -15.56 9.68 -28.28
CA ASN A 442 -15.19 10.18 -26.98
C ASN A 442 -13.74 10.70 -26.91
N ALA A 443 -13.00 10.76 -28.02
CA ALA A 443 -11.66 11.34 -28.02
C ALA A 443 -11.68 12.86 -27.93
N TRP A 444 -10.86 13.45 -27.08
CA TRP A 444 -10.73 14.91 -26.97
C TRP A 444 -10.30 15.55 -28.29
N GLN A 445 -9.29 14.98 -28.95
CA GLN A 445 -8.75 15.43 -30.23
C GLN A 445 -8.95 14.35 -31.30
N PRO A 446 -10.09 14.36 -32.02
CA PRO A 446 -10.39 13.38 -33.05
C PRO A 446 -9.71 13.77 -34.38
N GLN A 447 -8.39 13.94 -34.36
CA GLN A 447 -7.56 14.22 -35.53
C GLN A 447 -6.50 13.13 -35.67
N GLU A 448 -6.39 12.57 -36.87
CA GLU A 448 -5.31 11.67 -37.24
C GLU A 448 -4.07 12.46 -37.67
N PHE A 449 -2.90 12.00 -37.22
CA PHE A 449 -1.60 12.55 -37.59
C PHE A 449 -0.74 11.46 -38.22
N SER A 450 -0.09 11.78 -39.34
CA SER A 450 0.93 10.90 -39.94
C SER A 450 2.18 10.83 -39.05
N PRO A 451 3.01 9.77 -39.17
CA PRO A 451 4.27 9.67 -38.44
C PRO A 451 5.18 10.88 -38.68
N ALA A 452 5.23 11.38 -39.92
CA ALA A 452 6.02 12.57 -40.26
C ALA A 452 5.55 13.81 -39.49
N GLN A 453 4.24 14.02 -39.31
CA GLN A 453 3.71 15.15 -38.56
C GLN A 453 4.03 15.05 -37.06
N ILE A 454 4.02 13.85 -36.49
CA ILE A 454 4.36 13.62 -35.09
C ILE A 454 5.85 13.85 -34.85
N ALA A 455 6.72 13.33 -35.72
CA ALA A 455 8.17 13.46 -35.58
C ALA A 455 8.72 14.88 -35.89
N THR A 456 8.03 15.65 -36.73
CA THR A 456 8.54 16.96 -37.17
C THR A 456 8.31 18.02 -36.11
N VAL A 457 9.40 18.64 -35.65
CA VAL A 457 9.36 19.81 -34.78
C VAL A 457 8.87 21.03 -35.56
N THR A 458 7.79 21.64 -35.07
CA THR A 458 7.22 22.89 -35.60
C THR A 458 6.85 23.81 -34.44
N ASP A 459 6.39 25.03 -34.71
CA ASP A 459 5.91 25.92 -33.64
C ASP A 459 4.70 25.31 -32.88
N ASP A 460 3.82 24.61 -33.60
CA ASP A 460 2.65 23.94 -33.03
C ASP A 460 2.98 22.59 -32.38
N ASN A 461 4.02 21.90 -32.89
CA ASN A 461 4.55 20.65 -32.38
C ASN A 461 6.00 20.79 -31.86
N ARG A 462 6.23 21.81 -31.01
CA ARG A 462 7.57 22.09 -30.50
C ARG A 462 8.10 20.97 -29.59
N LEU A 463 9.41 20.93 -29.40
CA LEU A 463 10.03 20.14 -28.34
C LEU A 463 9.56 20.63 -26.95
N ILE A 464 9.19 19.68 -26.10
CA ILE A 464 8.85 19.95 -24.69
C ILE A 464 10.02 19.53 -23.80
N SER A 465 10.47 18.30 -23.98
CA SER A 465 11.64 17.75 -23.31
C SER A 465 12.17 16.62 -24.18
N ALA A 466 13.36 16.76 -24.74
CA ALA A 466 13.87 15.78 -25.70
C ALA A 466 13.90 14.37 -25.07
N PRO A 467 13.38 13.35 -25.79
CA PRO A 467 13.07 13.37 -27.22
C PRO A 467 11.66 13.82 -27.59
N TYR A 468 10.79 14.15 -26.63
CA TYR A 468 9.37 14.38 -26.90
C TYR A 468 9.03 15.77 -27.44
N THR A 469 8.28 15.74 -28.52
CA THR A 469 7.49 16.84 -29.04
C THR A 469 6.14 16.95 -28.31
N LYS A 470 5.42 18.05 -28.55
CA LYS A 470 4.11 18.30 -27.93
C LYS A 470 3.09 17.20 -28.27
N LEU A 471 3.10 16.68 -29.50
CA LEU A 471 2.20 15.60 -29.94
C LEU A 471 2.55 14.24 -29.32
N GLU A 472 3.65 14.11 -28.59
CA GLU A 472 4.04 12.88 -27.88
C GLU A 472 3.77 12.98 -26.36
N CYS A 473 3.16 14.09 -25.92
CA CYS A 473 2.85 14.35 -24.52
C CYS A 473 1.36 14.14 -24.22
N ALA A 474 1.03 13.69 -23.01
CA ALA A 474 -0.35 13.65 -22.54
C ALA A 474 -1.02 15.05 -22.57
N ASN A 475 -2.29 15.11 -22.95
CA ASN A 475 -3.09 16.32 -22.87
C ASN A 475 -3.97 16.28 -21.61
N LEU A 476 -3.52 16.97 -20.55
CA LEU A 476 -4.23 17.03 -19.27
C LEU A 476 -5.27 18.16 -19.21
N THR A 477 -5.31 19.04 -20.21
CA THR A 477 -6.25 20.17 -20.28
C THR A 477 -7.54 19.70 -20.94
N VAL A 478 -8.28 18.81 -20.26
CA VAL A 478 -9.52 18.20 -20.78
C VAL A 478 -10.63 18.27 -19.74
N ASP A 479 -11.88 18.32 -20.23
CA ASP A 479 -13.08 18.15 -19.42
C ASP A 479 -13.75 16.85 -19.83
N MET A 480 -13.48 15.79 -19.06
CA MET A 480 -13.90 14.44 -19.39
C MET A 480 -14.28 13.68 -18.12
N ALA A 481 -15.29 12.82 -18.21
CA ALA A 481 -15.71 11.97 -17.12
C ALA A 481 -16.15 10.59 -17.60
N SER A 482 -15.99 9.59 -16.74
CA SER A 482 -16.48 8.23 -16.96
C SER A 482 -17.34 7.77 -15.79
N GLY A 483 -18.39 7.02 -16.10
CA GLY A 483 -19.23 6.30 -15.14
C GLY A 483 -19.37 4.85 -15.56
N ILE A 484 -19.32 3.93 -14.60
CA ILE A 484 -19.46 2.50 -14.81
C ILE A 484 -20.37 1.96 -13.70
N ILE A 485 -21.32 1.10 -14.07
CA ILE A 485 -22.17 0.38 -13.11
C ILE A 485 -21.68 -1.06 -13.04
N VAL A 486 -21.27 -1.46 -11.83
CA VAL A 486 -20.85 -2.82 -11.52
C VAL A 486 -21.86 -3.41 -10.55
N CYS A 487 -22.36 -4.61 -10.84
CA CYS A 487 -23.29 -5.30 -9.93
C CYS A 487 -23.02 -6.80 -9.89
N SER A 488 -23.66 -7.48 -8.94
CA SER A 488 -23.68 -8.93 -8.91
C SER A 488 -24.56 -9.47 -10.04
N ALA A 489 -24.25 -10.66 -10.58
CA ALA A 489 -25.07 -11.29 -11.61
C ALA A 489 -26.54 -11.45 -11.15
N ALA A 490 -26.77 -11.75 -9.87
CA ALA A 490 -28.11 -11.81 -9.28
C ALA A 490 -28.81 -10.44 -9.34
N ALA A 491 -28.12 -9.35 -9.01
CA ALA A 491 -28.67 -8.00 -9.08
C ALA A 491 -28.94 -7.54 -10.52
N ALA A 492 -28.07 -7.89 -11.47
CA ALA A 492 -28.30 -7.63 -12.88
C ALA A 492 -29.57 -8.32 -13.40
N GLU A 493 -29.77 -9.60 -13.07
CA GLU A 493 -30.96 -10.36 -13.45
C GLU A 493 -32.22 -9.80 -12.79
N ALA A 494 -32.17 -9.47 -11.49
CA ALA A 494 -33.31 -8.91 -10.75
C ALA A 494 -33.71 -7.50 -11.25
N ALA A 495 -32.74 -6.69 -11.67
CA ALA A 495 -32.99 -5.39 -12.28
C ALA A 495 -33.49 -5.50 -13.74
N GLY A 496 -33.57 -6.71 -14.30
CA GLY A 496 -34.00 -6.95 -15.68
C GLY A 496 -33.01 -6.45 -16.73
N ILE A 497 -31.72 -6.36 -16.38
CA ILE A 497 -30.68 -5.90 -17.31
C ILE A 497 -30.44 -6.98 -18.37
N PRO A 498 -30.57 -6.66 -19.69
CA PRO A 498 -30.30 -7.59 -20.76
C PRO A 498 -28.87 -8.18 -20.68
N GLN A 499 -28.73 -9.50 -20.84
CA GLN A 499 -27.44 -10.18 -20.69
C GLN A 499 -26.43 -9.85 -21.81
N ASP A 500 -26.87 -9.34 -22.95
CA ASP A 500 -26.00 -8.78 -24.01
C ASP A 500 -25.34 -7.45 -23.58
N LYS A 501 -25.77 -6.85 -22.45
CA LYS A 501 -25.07 -5.73 -21.80
C LYS A 501 -23.98 -6.18 -20.83
N TRP A 502 -23.87 -7.46 -20.50
CA TRP A 502 -22.98 -7.93 -19.45
C TRP A 502 -21.56 -8.10 -19.98
N VAL A 503 -20.60 -7.46 -19.32
CA VAL A 503 -19.17 -7.70 -19.51
C VAL A 503 -18.56 -8.10 -18.19
N PHE A 504 -17.87 -9.23 -18.17
CA PHE A 504 -17.25 -9.79 -16.98
C PHE A 504 -15.81 -9.31 -16.86
N LEU A 505 -15.41 -8.96 -15.65
CA LEU A 505 -14.00 -8.82 -15.28
C LEU A 505 -13.51 -10.20 -14.82
N HIS A 506 -12.62 -10.81 -15.61
CA HIS A 506 -12.11 -12.17 -15.36
C HIS A 506 -11.07 -12.19 -14.26
N ALA A 507 -10.18 -11.19 -14.26
CA ALA A 507 -9.15 -11.00 -13.27
C ALA A 507 -8.75 -9.52 -13.22
N GLY A 508 -8.41 -9.04 -12.03
CA GLY A 508 -7.76 -7.75 -11.82
C GLY A 508 -6.44 -7.97 -11.10
N ALA A 509 -5.43 -7.15 -11.35
CA ALA A 509 -4.20 -7.18 -10.56
C ALA A 509 -3.66 -5.77 -10.31
N SER A 510 -2.96 -5.58 -9.19
CA SER A 510 -2.26 -4.32 -8.92
C SER A 510 -0.94 -4.54 -8.17
N GLY A 511 0.01 -3.65 -8.39
CA GLY A 511 1.31 -3.70 -7.74
C GLY A 511 2.18 -2.51 -8.10
N THR A 512 3.41 -2.50 -7.60
CA THR A 512 4.34 -1.38 -7.80
C THR A 512 5.70 -1.86 -8.23
N ASP A 513 6.39 -1.09 -9.07
CA ASP A 513 7.84 -1.21 -9.27
C ASP A 513 8.61 -0.66 -8.05
N GLU A 514 9.94 -0.77 -8.10
CA GLU A 514 10.78 -0.03 -7.15
C GLU A 514 10.41 1.46 -7.23
N TRP A 515 10.14 2.03 -6.04
CA TRP A 515 9.28 3.19 -5.94
C TRP A 515 9.91 4.42 -6.57
N PHE A 516 11.19 4.64 -6.25
CA PHE A 516 11.99 5.71 -6.81
C PHE A 516 12.69 5.21 -8.08
N VAL A 517 12.48 5.92 -9.18
CA VAL A 517 13.01 5.58 -10.51
C VAL A 517 14.53 5.46 -10.48
N SER A 518 15.19 6.38 -9.78
CA SER A 518 16.64 6.42 -9.57
C SER A 518 17.19 5.21 -8.81
N GLU A 519 16.35 4.46 -8.11
CA GLU A 519 16.73 3.26 -7.37
C GLU A 519 16.46 1.96 -8.16
N ARG A 520 15.79 2.04 -9.32
CA ARG A 520 15.55 0.86 -10.17
C ARG A 520 16.87 0.28 -10.71
N SER A 521 16.96 -1.04 -10.78
CA SER A 521 18.09 -1.71 -11.47
C SER A 521 18.26 -1.21 -12.90
N GLU A 522 17.15 -1.10 -13.62
CA GLU A 522 17.08 -0.59 -14.99
C GLU A 522 15.95 0.42 -15.10
N LEU A 523 16.19 1.53 -15.80
CA LEU A 523 15.18 2.57 -16.02
C LEU A 523 14.10 2.11 -17.01
N ALA A 524 14.49 1.35 -18.02
CA ALA A 524 13.62 0.98 -19.14
C ALA A 524 12.92 -0.38 -18.96
N ALA A 525 12.63 -0.81 -17.74
CA ALA A 525 11.99 -2.11 -17.44
C ALA A 525 10.92 -1.96 -16.35
N SER A 526 9.95 -2.87 -16.34
CA SER A 526 8.94 -2.95 -15.28
C SER A 526 8.66 -4.41 -14.89
N PRO A 527 9.43 -4.97 -13.92
CA PRO A 527 9.12 -6.27 -13.34
C PRO A 527 7.69 -6.36 -12.78
N ALA A 528 7.13 -5.24 -12.30
CA ALA A 528 5.75 -5.21 -11.83
C ALA A 528 4.75 -5.50 -12.94
N ILE A 529 4.83 -4.84 -14.10
CA ILE A 529 3.91 -5.11 -15.22
C ILE A 529 4.02 -6.57 -15.67
N ALA A 530 5.24 -7.12 -15.77
CA ALA A 530 5.45 -8.51 -16.15
C ALA A 530 4.77 -9.49 -15.18
N ALA A 531 4.99 -9.31 -13.87
CA ALA A 531 4.40 -10.17 -12.85
C ALA A 531 2.87 -10.06 -12.80
N LEU A 532 2.32 -8.84 -12.94
CA LEU A 532 0.89 -8.60 -12.96
C LEU A 532 0.23 -9.22 -14.20
N GLY A 533 0.85 -9.04 -15.37
CA GLY A 533 0.40 -9.64 -16.63
C GLY A 533 0.35 -11.16 -16.55
N ALA A 534 1.44 -11.79 -16.10
CA ALA A 534 1.49 -13.24 -15.90
C ALA A 534 0.38 -13.73 -14.97
N ALA A 535 0.17 -13.06 -13.83
CA ALA A 535 -0.85 -13.44 -12.86
C ALA A 535 -2.29 -13.33 -13.41
N VAL A 536 -2.64 -12.25 -14.14
CA VAL A 536 -3.98 -12.11 -14.70
C VAL A 536 -4.23 -13.08 -15.86
N PHE A 537 -3.23 -13.34 -16.70
CA PHE A 537 -3.33 -14.30 -17.80
C PHE A 537 -3.49 -15.74 -17.29
N GLU A 538 -2.71 -16.13 -16.28
CA GLU A 538 -2.84 -17.43 -15.62
C GLU A 538 -4.21 -17.61 -14.95
N HIS A 539 -4.70 -16.58 -14.24
CA HIS A 539 -6.01 -16.67 -13.57
C HIS A 539 -7.15 -16.74 -14.57
N ALA A 540 -7.11 -15.91 -15.62
CA ALA A 540 -8.12 -15.90 -16.68
C ALA A 540 -8.04 -17.13 -17.60
N GLY A 541 -6.90 -17.83 -17.62
CA GLY A 541 -6.68 -19.01 -18.48
C GLY A 541 -6.52 -18.64 -19.96
N ILE A 542 -5.89 -17.49 -20.23
CA ILE A 542 -5.63 -16.99 -21.59
C ILE A 542 -4.15 -16.64 -21.78
N THR A 543 -3.74 -16.40 -23.02
CA THR A 543 -2.43 -15.82 -23.36
C THR A 543 -2.56 -14.43 -23.98
N ALA A 544 -1.45 -13.70 -24.10
CA ALA A 544 -1.43 -12.36 -24.71
C ALA A 544 -1.89 -12.37 -26.19
N GLU A 545 -1.69 -13.48 -26.91
CA GLU A 545 -2.13 -13.67 -28.29
C GLU A 545 -3.66 -13.73 -28.43
N GLN A 546 -4.38 -14.11 -27.38
CA GLN A 546 -5.84 -14.20 -27.37
C GLN A 546 -6.52 -12.85 -27.09
N LEU A 547 -5.76 -11.82 -26.75
CA LEU A 547 -6.27 -10.46 -26.60
C LEU A 547 -6.60 -9.87 -27.97
N THR A 548 -7.82 -9.34 -28.12
CA THR A 548 -8.29 -8.67 -29.34
C THR A 548 -8.31 -7.17 -29.17
N HIS A 549 -8.77 -6.68 -28.02
CA HIS A 549 -8.89 -5.26 -27.71
C HIS A 549 -7.96 -4.89 -26.57
N ILE A 550 -7.08 -3.93 -26.79
CA ILE A 550 -6.02 -3.59 -25.84
C ILE A 550 -6.06 -2.08 -25.59
N ASP A 551 -6.03 -1.70 -24.31
CA ASP A 551 -5.73 -0.34 -23.92
C ASP A 551 -4.58 -0.32 -22.90
N LEU A 552 -3.38 -0.05 -23.42
CA LEU A 552 -2.23 0.23 -22.59
C LEU A 552 -2.25 1.71 -22.20
N TYR A 553 -2.06 2.00 -20.92
CA TYR A 553 -1.97 3.38 -20.43
C TYR A 553 -0.88 4.18 -21.18
N ALA A 554 -1.30 5.23 -21.89
CA ALA A 554 -0.46 5.91 -22.88
C ALA A 554 -0.29 7.40 -22.60
N CYS A 555 0.35 7.74 -21.47
CA CYS A 555 0.69 9.14 -21.14
C CYS A 555 1.90 9.65 -21.95
N PHE A 556 2.86 8.76 -22.19
CA PHE A 556 4.06 8.99 -22.98
C PHE A 556 4.44 7.70 -23.72
N PRO A 557 5.13 7.78 -24.88
CA PRO A 557 5.52 6.62 -25.66
C PRO A 557 6.26 5.53 -24.91
N VAL A 558 7.20 5.89 -24.02
CA VAL A 558 7.97 4.91 -23.26
C VAL A 558 7.10 4.00 -22.40
N ALA A 559 5.98 4.52 -21.87
CA ALA A 559 5.09 3.73 -21.02
C ALA A 559 4.42 2.59 -21.81
N VAL A 560 3.98 2.88 -23.04
CA VAL A 560 3.41 1.89 -23.95
C VAL A 560 4.47 0.90 -24.42
N GLN A 561 5.66 1.38 -24.77
CA GLN A 561 6.79 0.54 -25.20
C GLN A 561 7.19 -0.48 -24.12
N ILE A 562 7.33 -0.03 -22.87
CA ILE A 562 7.66 -0.89 -21.74
C ILE A 562 6.50 -1.84 -21.48
N ALA A 563 5.27 -1.34 -21.33
CA ALA A 563 4.12 -2.20 -21.03
C ALA A 563 3.90 -3.29 -22.09
N ALA A 564 3.98 -2.95 -23.39
CA ALA A 564 3.82 -3.91 -24.47
C ALA A 564 4.87 -5.02 -24.38
N ARG A 565 6.14 -4.66 -24.17
CA ARG A 565 7.24 -5.64 -24.02
C ARG A 565 7.06 -6.53 -22.80
N GLU A 566 6.75 -5.96 -21.63
CA GLU A 566 6.59 -6.74 -20.38
C GLU A 566 5.37 -7.66 -20.42
N LEU A 567 4.35 -7.32 -21.23
CA LEU A 567 3.14 -8.14 -21.44
C LEU A 567 3.25 -9.11 -22.63
N GLY A 568 4.37 -9.11 -23.37
CA GLY A 568 4.53 -9.95 -24.57
C GLY A 568 3.68 -9.51 -25.77
N LEU A 569 3.30 -8.24 -25.85
CA LEU A 569 2.52 -7.67 -26.93
C LEU A 569 3.43 -7.06 -28.01
N PRO A 570 3.26 -7.40 -29.31
CA PRO A 570 4.02 -6.77 -30.38
C PRO A 570 3.66 -5.28 -30.51
N ILE A 571 4.67 -4.41 -30.53
CA ILE A 571 4.48 -2.96 -30.58
C ILE A 571 3.97 -2.47 -31.94
N ASP A 572 4.30 -3.20 -33.00
CA ASP A 572 4.03 -2.95 -34.40
C ASP A 572 2.82 -3.75 -34.92
N ASP A 573 1.99 -4.29 -34.03
CA ASP A 573 0.78 -5.00 -34.40
C ASP A 573 -0.27 -4.05 -35.01
N GLY A 574 -0.27 -3.96 -36.35
CA GLY A 574 -1.25 -3.16 -37.08
C GLY A 574 -2.68 -3.71 -37.04
N LYS A 575 -2.89 -4.95 -36.58
CA LYS A 575 -4.23 -5.56 -36.46
C LYS A 575 -4.85 -5.35 -35.09
N ARG A 576 -4.03 -5.26 -34.05
CA ARG A 576 -4.45 -5.06 -32.65
C ARG A 576 -3.81 -3.78 -32.10
N PRO A 577 -4.41 -2.60 -32.36
CA PRO A 577 -3.92 -1.36 -31.78
C PRO A 577 -3.77 -1.48 -30.26
N LEU A 578 -2.67 -0.94 -29.72
CA LEU A 578 -2.38 -0.97 -28.27
C LEU A 578 -3.18 0.05 -27.46
N SER A 579 -4.18 0.68 -28.07
CA SER A 579 -5.16 1.53 -27.41
C SER A 579 -6.51 1.38 -28.11
N VAL A 580 -7.60 1.37 -27.33
CA VAL A 580 -8.97 1.49 -27.85
C VAL A 580 -9.49 2.93 -27.77
N THR A 581 -8.86 3.77 -26.94
CA THR A 581 -9.25 5.17 -26.74
C THR A 581 -8.48 6.15 -27.61
N GLY A 582 -7.26 5.79 -28.01
CA GLY A 582 -6.30 6.66 -28.71
C GLY A 582 -5.28 7.34 -27.78
N GLY A 583 -5.17 6.90 -26.53
CA GLY A 583 -4.18 7.36 -25.55
C GLY A 583 -4.43 8.77 -25.00
N LEU A 584 -3.62 9.18 -24.01
CA LEU A 584 -3.86 10.43 -23.29
C LEU A 584 -3.51 11.69 -24.11
N THR A 585 -2.71 11.56 -25.18
CA THR A 585 -2.44 12.67 -26.09
C THR A 585 -3.69 13.03 -26.88
N PHE A 586 -4.27 12.06 -27.61
CA PHE A 586 -5.32 12.32 -28.60
C PHE A 586 -6.72 11.98 -28.05
N GLY A 587 -6.86 10.83 -27.41
CA GLY A 587 -8.07 10.44 -26.69
C GLY A 587 -8.42 11.42 -25.56
N GLY A 588 -7.41 12.10 -25.01
CA GLY A 588 -7.52 13.03 -23.91
C GLY A 588 -7.08 12.38 -22.60
N GLY A 589 -6.37 13.13 -21.76
CA GLY A 589 -5.80 12.64 -20.52
C GLY A 589 -6.51 13.20 -19.29
N PRO A 590 -7.66 12.65 -18.85
CA PRO A 590 -8.29 13.04 -17.61
C PRO A 590 -7.52 12.52 -16.40
N GLY A 591 -6.26 12.95 -16.27
CA GLY A 591 -5.40 12.74 -15.11
C GLY A 591 -5.47 11.30 -14.58
N ASN A 592 -6.01 11.17 -13.36
CA ASN A 592 -6.10 9.89 -12.67
C ASN A 592 -7.13 8.92 -13.27
N ASN A 593 -8.09 9.42 -14.05
CA ASN A 593 -9.28 8.70 -14.49
C ASN A 593 -9.23 8.18 -15.94
N TYR A 594 -8.08 8.24 -16.62
CA TYR A 594 -7.97 7.67 -17.98
C TYR A 594 -8.40 6.18 -18.02
N GLY A 595 -8.04 5.39 -17.01
CA GLY A 595 -8.42 3.97 -16.92
C GLY A 595 -9.94 3.73 -16.98
N GLY A 596 -10.74 4.63 -16.39
CA GLY A 596 -12.20 4.53 -16.47
C GLY A 596 -12.74 4.72 -17.89
N HIS A 597 -12.12 5.61 -18.68
CA HIS A 597 -12.45 5.80 -20.09
C HIS A 597 -12.03 4.59 -20.94
N ALA A 598 -10.84 4.03 -20.67
CA ALA A 598 -10.36 2.83 -21.35
C ALA A 598 -11.33 1.65 -21.16
N VAL A 599 -11.75 1.39 -19.92
CA VAL A 599 -12.71 0.31 -19.62
C VAL A 599 -14.09 0.59 -20.23
N ALA A 600 -14.58 1.83 -20.15
CA ALA A 600 -15.88 2.18 -20.76
C ALA A 600 -15.90 1.93 -22.28
N THR A 601 -14.83 2.30 -22.99
CA THR A 601 -14.68 2.02 -24.42
C THR A 601 -14.50 0.52 -24.69
N LEU A 602 -13.73 -0.19 -23.85
CA LEU A 602 -13.51 -1.62 -23.97
C LEU A 602 -14.82 -2.43 -23.83
N VAL A 603 -15.67 -2.06 -22.87
CA VAL A 603 -17.00 -2.69 -22.67
C VAL A 603 -17.85 -2.60 -23.94
N GLN A 604 -17.85 -1.46 -24.63
CA GLN A 604 -18.61 -1.29 -25.87
C GLN A 604 -18.09 -2.21 -26.99
N ARG A 605 -16.77 -2.35 -27.11
CA ARG A 605 -16.12 -3.26 -28.09
C ARG A 605 -16.46 -4.72 -27.79
N LEU A 606 -16.33 -5.14 -26.54
CA LEU A 606 -16.59 -6.53 -26.11
C LEU A 606 -18.06 -6.92 -26.23
N ARG A 607 -19.00 -6.00 -26.10
CA ARG A 607 -20.42 -6.27 -26.41
C ARG A 607 -20.66 -6.51 -27.90
N ALA A 608 -19.90 -5.83 -28.77
CA ALA A 608 -19.98 -6.04 -30.22
C ALA A 608 -19.27 -7.33 -30.67
N GLU A 609 -18.25 -7.76 -29.92
CA GLU A 609 -17.47 -8.98 -30.18
C GLU A 609 -17.44 -9.88 -28.92
N PRO A 610 -18.53 -10.60 -28.58
CA PRO A 610 -18.69 -11.24 -27.27
C PRO A 610 -17.68 -12.33 -26.90
N GLU A 611 -17.07 -12.96 -27.91
CA GLU A 611 -16.05 -13.99 -27.74
C GLU A 611 -14.63 -13.42 -27.58
N ALA A 612 -14.46 -12.10 -27.75
CA ALA A 612 -13.17 -11.44 -27.64
C ALA A 612 -12.74 -11.26 -26.17
N PHE A 613 -11.43 -11.17 -25.98
CA PHE A 613 -10.84 -10.72 -24.72
C PHE A 613 -10.27 -9.31 -24.85
N GLY A 614 -10.48 -8.54 -23.79
CA GLY A 614 -10.02 -7.19 -23.63
C GLY A 614 -9.01 -7.05 -22.50
N LEU A 615 -8.00 -6.21 -22.67
CA LEU A 615 -7.06 -5.81 -21.61
C LEU A 615 -7.11 -4.29 -21.44
N ALA A 616 -7.25 -3.83 -20.20
CA ALA A 616 -7.00 -2.43 -19.85
C ALA A 616 -5.92 -2.33 -18.79
N THR A 617 -4.98 -1.39 -18.96
CA THR A 617 -3.96 -1.07 -17.96
C THR A 617 -4.10 0.37 -17.50
N SER A 618 -3.68 0.62 -16.27
CA SER A 618 -3.67 1.93 -15.63
C SER A 618 -2.39 2.08 -14.85
N LEU A 619 -1.86 3.30 -14.84
CA LEU A 619 -0.51 3.56 -14.39
C LEU A 619 -0.43 4.87 -13.59
N GLY A 620 0.24 4.82 -12.45
CA GLY A 620 0.50 5.97 -11.59
C GLY A 620 1.98 6.36 -11.53
N TRP A 621 2.23 7.65 -11.35
CA TRP A 621 3.56 8.27 -11.28
C TRP A 621 4.43 7.99 -12.51
N TYR A 622 5.59 7.35 -12.34
CA TYR A 622 6.63 7.22 -13.36
C TYR A 622 6.85 5.73 -13.71
N LEU A 623 5.81 5.08 -14.25
CA LEU A 623 5.71 3.60 -14.30
C LEU A 623 5.90 2.99 -12.90
N THR A 624 5.35 3.61 -11.85
CA THR A 624 5.59 3.17 -10.48
C THR A 624 4.46 2.32 -9.94
N LYS A 625 3.21 2.75 -10.16
CA LYS A 625 2.01 2.05 -9.70
C LYS A 625 1.30 1.48 -10.92
N HIS A 626 0.81 0.25 -10.82
CA HIS A 626 0.17 -0.44 -11.93
C HIS A 626 -1.12 -1.12 -11.48
N ALA A 627 -2.16 -1.01 -12.29
CA ALA A 627 -3.40 -1.76 -12.16
C ALA A 627 -3.83 -2.28 -13.54
N LEU A 628 -4.22 -3.55 -13.63
CA LEU A 628 -4.63 -4.21 -14.87
C LEU A 628 -5.96 -4.94 -14.68
N GLY A 629 -6.71 -5.10 -15.76
CA GLY A 629 -7.94 -5.90 -15.79
C GLY A 629 -8.13 -6.61 -17.13
N VAL A 630 -8.56 -7.88 -17.08
CA VAL A 630 -8.91 -8.71 -18.25
C VAL A 630 -10.43 -8.87 -18.32
N TYR A 631 -11.02 -8.56 -19.47
CA TYR A 631 -12.46 -8.43 -19.67
C TYR A 631 -12.96 -9.30 -20.82
N SER A 632 -14.19 -9.80 -20.73
CA SER A 632 -14.91 -10.42 -21.85
C SER A 632 -16.42 -10.43 -21.59
N ALA A 633 -17.25 -10.43 -22.64
CA ALA A 633 -18.68 -10.71 -22.48
C ALA A 633 -18.96 -12.22 -22.27
N THR A 634 -17.96 -13.07 -22.50
CA THR A 634 -18.01 -14.48 -22.12
C THR A 634 -17.77 -14.61 -20.61
N PRO A 635 -18.62 -15.35 -19.87
CA PRO A 635 -18.43 -15.52 -18.43
C PRO A 635 -17.12 -16.22 -18.05
N PRO A 636 -16.53 -15.89 -16.89
CA PRO A 636 -15.27 -16.47 -16.47
C PRO A 636 -15.44 -17.91 -15.98
N VAL A 637 -14.43 -18.76 -16.23
CA VAL A 637 -14.40 -20.15 -15.74
C VAL A 637 -14.06 -20.21 -14.26
N ARG A 638 -13.22 -19.28 -13.77
CA ARG A 638 -12.85 -19.12 -12.37
C ARG A 638 -13.50 -17.86 -11.81
N GLY A 639 -13.90 -17.89 -10.54
CA GLY A 639 -14.42 -16.69 -9.87
C GLY A 639 -13.40 -15.54 -9.91
N TYR A 640 -13.91 -14.31 -10.01
CA TYR A 640 -13.08 -13.11 -10.02
C TYR A 640 -12.17 -13.04 -8.80
N ARG A 641 -10.94 -12.54 -9.01
CA ARG A 641 -10.00 -12.17 -7.95
C ARG A 641 -9.28 -10.88 -8.32
N HIS A 642 -9.03 -10.05 -7.31
CA HIS A 642 -8.04 -8.97 -7.36
C HIS A 642 -6.70 -9.52 -6.84
N LEU A 643 -5.77 -9.72 -7.75
CA LEU A 643 -4.48 -10.36 -7.51
C LEU A 643 -3.41 -9.33 -7.10
N THR A 644 -2.58 -9.72 -6.14
CA THR A 644 -1.39 -8.97 -5.69
C THR A 644 -0.20 -9.93 -5.72
N PRO A 645 0.26 -10.33 -6.94
CA PRO A 645 1.34 -11.29 -7.07
C PRO A 645 2.62 -10.75 -6.45
N VAL A 646 3.51 -11.67 -6.09
CA VAL A 646 4.86 -11.32 -5.68
C VAL A 646 5.58 -10.69 -6.87
N ILE A 647 6.13 -9.49 -6.66
CA ILE A 647 6.94 -8.81 -7.66
C ILE A 647 8.40 -9.00 -7.26
N GLU A 648 9.13 -9.76 -8.06
CA GLU A 648 10.57 -9.86 -7.91
C GLU A 648 11.22 -8.55 -8.35
N HIS A 649 11.75 -7.81 -7.39
CA HIS A 649 12.51 -6.60 -7.67
C HIS A 649 13.99 -6.95 -7.87
N PRO A 650 14.57 -6.67 -9.05
CA PRO A 650 16.01 -6.74 -9.23
C PRO A 650 16.74 -5.83 -8.22
N PRO A 651 18.05 -6.06 -7.97
CA PRO A 651 18.81 -5.28 -7.01
C PRO A 651 18.69 -3.76 -7.24
N ALA A 652 18.21 -3.05 -6.23
CA ALA A 652 18.08 -1.60 -6.28
C ALA A 652 19.46 -0.93 -6.34
N ARG A 653 19.57 0.16 -7.10
CA ARG A 653 20.75 1.01 -7.14
C ARG A 653 20.64 2.07 -6.05
N LYS A 654 21.78 2.46 -5.49
CA LYS A 654 21.83 3.63 -4.61
C LYS A 654 21.78 4.90 -5.46
N ALA A 655 20.82 5.78 -5.18
CA ALA A 655 20.77 7.12 -5.77
C ALA A 655 21.67 8.09 -5.00
N LEU A 656 22.56 8.79 -5.71
CA LEU A 656 23.49 9.77 -5.16
C LEU A 656 23.04 11.19 -5.51
N THR A 657 23.13 12.09 -4.52
CA THR A 657 22.84 13.53 -4.68
C THR A 657 24.07 14.33 -5.12
N GLY A 658 25.23 13.69 -5.23
CA GLY A 658 26.49 14.29 -5.65
C GLY A 658 27.58 13.23 -5.79
N TYR A 659 28.49 13.44 -6.74
CA TYR A 659 29.56 12.52 -7.06
C TYR A 659 30.63 13.24 -7.89
N ASP A 660 31.90 13.01 -7.57
CA ASP A 660 33.03 13.43 -8.38
C ASP A 660 33.83 12.17 -8.78
N GLY A 661 34.08 12.00 -10.07
CA GLY A 661 34.80 10.84 -10.59
C GLY A 661 34.25 10.31 -11.91
N GLU A 662 34.73 9.14 -12.31
CA GLU A 662 34.34 8.47 -13.56
C GLU A 662 32.92 7.89 -13.46
N ALA A 663 32.16 7.94 -14.55
CA ALA A 663 30.84 7.35 -14.70
C ALA A 663 30.53 7.05 -16.17
N VAL A 664 29.39 6.41 -16.43
CA VAL A 664 28.87 6.13 -17.78
C VAL A 664 27.47 6.72 -17.91
N VAL A 665 27.18 7.40 -19.02
CA VAL A 665 25.85 7.95 -19.30
C VAL A 665 24.85 6.83 -19.59
N GLU A 666 23.86 6.67 -18.72
CA GLU A 666 22.77 5.70 -18.88
C GLU A 666 21.58 6.29 -19.63
N ALA A 667 21.23 7.54 -19.31
CA ALA A 667 20.07 8.23 -19.85
C ALA A 667 20.26 9.74 -19.76
N TYR A 668 19.60 10.51 -20.62
CA TYR A 668 19.50 11.96 -20.45
C TYR A 668 18.24 12.52 -21.08
N THR A 669 17.84 13.70 -20.63
CA THR A 669 16.79 14.50 -21.25
C THR A 669 17.17 15.99 -21.24
N LEU A 670 16.58 16.75 -22.15
CA LEU A 670 16.79 18.19 -22.32
C LEU A 670 15.42 18.88 -22.28
N PRO A 671 14.99 19.48 -21.16
CA PRO A 671 13.78 20.31 -21.12
C PRO A 671 13.94 21.55 -22.00
N TYR A 672 12.92 21.91 -22.78
CA TYR A 672 12.95 23.05 -23.71
C TYR A 672 12.02 24.19 -23.28
N GLY A 673 12.54 25.42 -23.44
CA GLY A 673 11.77 26.64 -23.31
C GLY A 673 10.84 26.86 -24.51
N ARG A 674 9.93 27.84 -24.40
CA ARG A 674 9.05 28.22 -25.52
C ARG A 674 9.79 28.89 -26.68
N ASP A 675 11.01 29.34 -26.47
CA ASP A 675 11.91 29.90 -27.48
C ASP A 675 12.66 28.81 -28.28
N GLY A 676 12.43 27.53 -27.98
CA GLY A 676 13.04 26.40 -28.68
C GLY A 676 14.46 26.08 -28.22
N ARG A 677 14.95 26.67 -27.13
CA ARG A 677 16.28 26.38 -26.57
C ARG A 677 16.19 25.43 -25.36
N PRO A 678 17.18 24.54 -25.17
CA PRO A 678 17.21 23.69 -23.99
C PRO A 678 17.52 24.54 -22.74
N GLU A 679 16.73 24.38 -21.69
CA GLU A 679 16.87 25.10 -20.42
C GLU A 679 17.90 24.45 -19.49
N ALA A 680 18.07 23.12 -19.60
CA ALA A 680 19.01 22.32 -18.83
C ALA A 680 19.22 20.95 -19.51
N ALA A 681 20.24 20.23 -19.06
CA ALA A 681 20.36 18.80 -19.26
C ALA A 681 20.17 18.10 -17.92
N ILE A 682 19.39 17.02 -17.92
CA ILE A 682 19.23 16.11 -16.79
C ILE A 682 19.78 14.77 -17.23
N VAL A 683 20.84 14.31 -16.57
CA VAL A 683 21.62 13.14 -16.98
C VAL A 683 21.65 12.10 -15.86
N SER A 684 21.29 10.87 -16.19
CA SER A 684 21.48 9.69 -15.35
C SER A 684 22.81 9.04 -15.68
N LEU A 685 23.64 8.87 -14.66
CA LEU A 685 24.98 8.33 -14.77
C LEU A 685 25.14 7.13 -13.86
N LEU A 686 25.92 6.14 -14.29
CA LEU A 686 26.29 4.98 -13.49
C LEU A 686 27.76 5.02 -13.13
N THR A 687 28.06 5.01 -11.84
CA THR A 687 29.44 4.90 -11.34
C THR A 687 30.01 3.50 -11.58
N PRO A 688 31.34 3.30 -11.52
CA PRO A 688 31.96 1.97 -11.58
C PRO A 688 31.43 0.97 -10.54
N ARG A 689 30.83 1.44 -9.44
CA ARG A 689 30.21 0.59 -8.41
C ARG A 689 28.75 0.23 -8.68
N GLY A 690 28.16 0.78 -9.74
CA GLY A 690 26.74 0.59 -10.05
C GLY A 690 25.78 1.54 -9.33
N ASP A 691 26.28 2.48 -8.52
CA ASP A 691 25.48 3.57 -7.96
C ASP A 691 25.00 4.51 -9.08
N ARG A 692 23.79 5.07 -8.96
CA ARG A 692 23.23 6.02 -9.92
C ARG A 692 23.39 7.45 -9.42
N VAL A 693 23.91 8.33 -10.27
CA VAL A 693 24.02 9.77 -10.03
C VAL A 693 23.07 10.49 -10.98
N LEU A 694 22.29 11.43 -10.46
CA LEU A 694 21.48 12.32 -11.27
C LEU A 694 22.12 13.70 -11.26
N VAL A 695 22.52 14.18 -12.44
CA VAL A 695 23.13 15.50 -12.61
C VAL A 695 22.20 16.38 -13.41
N ARG A 696 21.91 17.57 -12.88
CA ARG A 696 21.29 18.66 -13.63
C ARG A 696 22.35 19.70 -13.94
N THR A 697 22.46 20.12 -15.18
CA THR A 697 23.43 21.14 -15.59
C THR A 697 22.83 22.12 -16.59
N THR A 698 23.27 23.37 -16.51
CA THR A 698 22.91 24.45 -17.44
C THR A 698 24.14 24.97 -18.20
N ASP A 699 25.23 24.21 -18.17
CA ASP A 699 26.47 24.51 -18.88
C ASP A 699 26.25 24.49 -20.40
N SER A 700 26.59 25.58 -21.10
CA SER A 700 26.30 25.72 -22.53
C SER A 700 27.00 24.67 -23.39
N ASP A 701 28.25 24.33 -23.06
CA ASP A 701 29.04 23.39 -23.84
C ASP A 701 28.45 21.98 -23.73
N THR A 702 28.01 21.60 -22.52
CA THR A 702 27.32 20.33 -22.28
C THR A 702 25.97 20.27 -23.00
N LEU A 703 25.19 21.37 -22.98
CA LEU A 703 23.90 21.46 -23.69
C LEU A 703 24.07 21.33 -25.20
N ASP A 704 25.02 22.06 -25.78
CA ASP A 704 25.31 22.02 -27.21
C ASP A 704 25.79 20.63 -27.62
N ALA A 705 26.65 20.00 -26.81
CA ALA A 705 27.13 18.65 -27.07
C ALA A 705 26.00 17.60 -27.00
N LEU A 706 25.17 17.60 -25.96
CA LEU A 706 24.04 16.66 -25.84
C LEU A 706 22.96 16.89 -26.91
N THR A 707 22.80 18.13 -27.38
CA THR A 707 21.90 18.43 -28.50
C THR A 707 22.47 17.84 -29.79
N GLY A 708 23.75 18.07 -30.09
CA GLY A 708 24.38 17.66 -31.36
C GLY A 708 24.87 16.21 -31.44
N GLN A 709 25.16 15.56 -30.30
CA GLN A 709 25.84 14.26 -30.24
C GLN A 709 25.16 13.29 -29.28
N ASP A 710 25.14 12.00 -29.62
CA ASP A 710 24.55 10.97 -28.78
C ASP A 710 25.51 10.49 -27.69
N TRP A 711 25.26 10.90 -26.45
CA TRP A 711 26.10 10.54 -25.31
C TRP A 711 25.68 9.23 -24.62
N LEU A 712 24.57 8.59 -25.02
CA LEU A 712 24.13 7.36 -24.37
C LEU A 712 25.21 6.27 -24.45
N GLY A 713 25.61 5.74 -23.30
CA GLY A 713 26.65 4.74 -23.13
C GLY A 713 28.08 5.28 -23.13
N LEU A 714 28.32 6.58 -23.26
CA LEU A 714 29.68 7.13 -23.25
C LEU A 714 30.26 7.23 -21.83
N PRO A 715 31.57 6.99 -21.66
CA PRO A 715 32.26 7.25 -20.40
C PRO A 715 32.48 8.76 -20.21
N VAL A 716 32.24 9.24 -18.99
CA VAL A 716 32.35 10.65 -18.61
C VAL A 716 33.06 10.80 -17.27
N THR A 717 33.65 11.97 -17.03
CA THR A 717 34.06 12.42 -15.70
C THR A 717 33.04 13.44 -15.19
N VAL A 718 32.62 13.27 -13.94
CA VAL A 718 31.76 14.20 -13.20
C VAL A 718 32.62 15.04 -12.26
N SER A 719 32.43 16.35 -12.28
CA SER A 719 33.04 17.29 -11.34
C SER A 719 32.01 18.36 -10.98
N GLY A 720 31.37 18.23 -9.82
CA GLY A 720 30.20 19.03 -9.46
C GLY A 720 29.04 18.82 -10.45
N GLU A 721 28.64 19.88 -11.14
CA GLU A 721 27.59 19.84 -12.18
C GLU A 721 28.15 19.76 -13.61
N THR A 722 29.48 19.71 -13.76
CA THR A 722 30.15 19.63 -15.07
C THR A 722 30.37 18.18 -15.48
N LEU A 723 30.04 17.88 -16.74
CA LEU A 723 30.25 16.57 -17.36
C LEU A 723 31.25 16.69 -18.50
N THR A 724 32.24 15.81 -18.53
CA THR A 724 33.22 15.77 -19.63
C THR A 724 33.30 14.37 -20.20
N ALA A 725 32.96 14.20 -21.47
CA ALA A 725 33.15 12.94 -22.17
C ALA A 725 34.65 12.58 -22.23
N THR A 726 34.99 11.37 -21.81
CA THR A 726 36.38 10.88 -21.77
C THR A 726 36.69 9.91 -22.92
N GLY A 727 35.67 9.52 -23.68
CA GLY A 727 35.77 8.69 -24.87
C GLY A 727 34.60 8.91 -25.82
N SER A 728 34.74 8.38 -27.04
CA SER A 728 33.76 8.50 -28.12
C SER A 728 33.01 7.20 -28.40
N GLU A 729 33.38 6.11 -27.74
CA GLU A 729 32.77 4.79 -27.93
C GLU A 729 31.87 4.43 -26.74
N ARG A 730 30.76 3.74 -27.03
CA ARG A 730 29.85 3.23 -26.00
C ARG A 730 30.54 2.11 -25.22
N VAL A 731 30.43 2.16 -23.90
CA VAL A 731 30.89 1.11 -22.99
C VAL A 731 29.71 0.40 -22.35
N ALA A 732 29.95 -0.80 -21.83
CA ALA A 732 28.92 -1.54 -21.09
C ALA A 732 28.52 -0.76 -19.83
N LEU A 733 27.20 -0.69 -19.56
CA LEU A 733 26.71 -0.06 -18.34
C LEU A 733 27.15 -0.87 -17.11
N PRO A 734 27.64 -0.22 -16.04
CA PRO A 734 27.91 -0.88 -14.77
C PRO A 734 26.67 -1.61 -14.23
N ALA A 735 26.84 -2.89 -13.90
CA ALA A 735 25.78 -3.69 -13.27
C ALA A 735 25.33 -3.07 -11.94
N PRO A 736 24.07 -3.28 -11.51
CA PRO A 736 23.65 -2.89 -10.17
C PRO A 736 24.48 -3.65 -9.12
N PRO A 737 24.61 -3.10 -7.90
CA PRO A 737 25.23 -3.85 -6.80
C PRO A 737 24.43 -5.13 -6.50
N PRO A 738 25.05 -6.19 -5.95
CA PRO A 738 24.32 -7.38 -5.53
C PRO A 738 23.19 -7.03 -4.56
N ALA A 739 22.03 -7.68 -4.67
CA ALA A 739 20.93 -7.44 -3.74
C ALA A 739 21.36 -7.80 -2.31
N PRO A 740 20.95 -7.00 -1.30
CA PRO A 740 21.28 -7.26 0.10
C PRO A 740 20.55 -8.49 0.67
N VAL A 741 19.54 -9.00 -0.03
CA VAL A 741 18.82 -10.23 0.26
C VAL A 741 18.62 -10.99 -1.05
N LEU A 742 18.92 -12.29 -1.07
CA LEU A 742 18.74 -13.18 -2.22
C LEU A 742 17.62 -14.18 -1.91
N LEU A 743 16.87 -14.56 -2.95
CA LEU A 743 15.83 -15.58 -2.91
C LEU A 743 16.19 -16.73 -3.86
N GLU A 744 15.98 -17.96 -3.40
CA GLU A 744 16.10 -19.16 -4.23
C GLU A 744 14.98 -20.15 -3.83
N ARG A 745 14.15 -20.57 -4.78
CA ARG A 745 13.13 -21.60 -4.54
C ARG A 745 13.65 -22.97 -4.97
N ARG A 746 13.62 -23.94 -4.06
CA ARG A 746 13.84 -25.37 -4.34
C ARG A 746 12.58 -26.13 -3.98
N ASP A 747 11.83 -26.57 -5.00
CA ASP A 747 10.53 -27.20 -4.84
C ASP A 747 9.56 -26.36 -3.99
N HIS A 748 9.23 -26.83 -2.78
CA HIS A 748 8.35 -26.18 -1.81
C HIS A 748 9.11 -25.34 -0.76
N ILE A 749 10.43 -25.21 -0.90
CA ILE A 749 11.32 -24.56 0.07
C ILE A 749 11.80 -23.22 -0.50
N MET A 750 11.62 -22.14 0.27
CA MET A 750 12.15 -20.81 -0.06
C MET A 750 13.44 -20.55 0.74
N ILE A 751 14.57 -20.36 0.06
CA ILE A 751 15.84 -20.00 0.68
C ILE A 751 16.00 -18.48 0.60
N ILE A 752 16.18 -17.85 1.75
CA ILE A 752 16.33 -16.41 1.94
C ILE A 752 17.73 -16.16 2.49
N THR A 753 18.60 -15.52 1.71
CA THR A 753 20.00 -15.28 2.10
C THR A 753 20.26 -13.80 2.34
N ILE A 754 20.68 -13.43 3.55
CA ILE A 754 21.21 -12.09 3.84
C ILE A 754 22.59 -11.96 3.18
N ASN A 755 22.74 -11.04 2.24
CA ASN A 755 23.88 -10.95 1.35
C ASN A 755 24.64 -9.62 1.50
N ARG A 756 25.22 -9.42 2.68
CA ARG A 756 26.17 -8.32 2.98
C ARG A 756 27.43 -8.84 3.69
N PRO A 757 28.18 -9.80 3.10
CA PRO A 757 29.29 -10.46 3.79
C PRO A 757 30.40 -9.48 4.21
N HIS A 758 30.64 -8.42 3.41
CA HIS A 758 31.59 -7.35 3.72
C HIS A 758 31.26 -6.57 5.01
N ALA A 759 30.00 -6.61 5.45
CA ALA A 759 29.52 -6.00 6.69
C ALA A 759 29.09 -7.07 7.72
N ARG A 760 29.53 -8.33 7.56
CA ARG A 760 29.11 -9.49 8.38
C ARG A 760 27.58 -9.62 8.46
N ASN A 761 26.91 -9.39 7.33
CA ASN A 761 25.46 -9.46 7.20
C ASN A 761 24.71 -8.60 8.23
N ALA A 762 25.29 -7.45 8.60
CA ALA A 762 24.57 -6.46 9.39
C ALA A 762 23.34 -5.95 8.62
N ILE A 763 22.30 -5.54 9.33
CA ILE A 763 21.02 -5.13 8.75
C ILE A 763 20.93 -3.60 8.75
N ASP A 764 20.97 -3.02 7.56
CA ASP A 764 20.60 -1.62 7.30
C ASP A 764 19.13 -1.55 6.81
N LEU A 765 18.61 -0.35 6.50
CA LEU A 765 17.21 -0.21 6.10
C LEU A 765 16.92 -0.90 4.77
N ALA A 766 17.88 -0.88 3.83
CA ALA A 766 17.76 -1.57 2.56
C ALA A 766 17.63 -3.10 2.75
N THR A 767 18.44 -3.67 3.64
CA THR A 767 18.40 -5.10 3.98
C THR A 767 17.11 -5.45 4.70
N ALA A 768 16.65 -4.63 5.65
CA ALA A 768 15.39 -4.84 6.35
C ALA A 768 14.19 -4.84 5.39
N ARG A 769 14.13 -3.88 4.47
CA ARG A 769 13.11 -3.86 3.40
C ARG A 769 13.21 -5.08 2.49
N GLY A 770 14.44 -5.51 2.16
CA GLY A 770 14.67 -6.73 1.40
C GLY A 770 14.14 -7.99 2.12
N LEU A 771 14.37 -8.09 3.43
CA LEU A 771 13.85 -9.19 4.26
C LEU A 771 12.32 -9.14 4.35
N GLU A 772 11.73 -7.96 4.54
CA GLU A 772 10.28 -7.81 4.58
C GLU A 772 9.64 -8.30 3.28
N ARG A 773 10.17 -7.86 2.14
CA ARG A 773 9.70 -8.31 0.82
C ARG A 773 9.89 -9.81 0.61
N ALA A 774 11.03 -10.36 1.04
CA ALA A 774 11.32 -11.79 0.94
C ALA A 774 10.32 -12.64 1.74
N ILE A 775 9.98 -12.22 2.95
CA ILE A 775 9.03 -12.94 3.79
C ILE A 775 7.59 -12.74 3.29
N ASP A 776 7.23 -11.54 2.84
CA ASP A 776 5.94 -11.28 2.19
C ASP A 776 5.75 -12.14 0.95
N ALA A 777 6.79 -12.26 0.12
CA ALA A 777 6.82 -13.13 -1.05
C ALA A 777 6.57 -14.60 -0.67
N TYR A 778 7.30 -15.07 0.34
CA TYR A 778 7.15 -16.41 0.88
C TYR A 778 5.74 -16.68 1.42
N GLU A 779 5.13 -15.74 2.13
CA GLU A 779 3.77 -15.90 2.66
C GLU A 779 2.72 -15.93 1.55
N ALA A 780 2.88 -15.11 0.51
CA ALA A 780 1.96 -15.01 -0.61
C ALA A 780 2.01 -16.21 -1.57
N ASP A 781 3.16 -16.88 -1.72
CA ASP A 781 3.32 -18.02 -2.64
C ASP A 781 2.62 -19.30 -2.11
N PRO A 782 1.50 -19.77 -2.70
CA PRO A 782 0.82 -20.98 -2.24
C PRO A 782 1.65 -22.26 -2.43
N HIS A 783 2.69 -22.23 -3.27
CA HIS A 783 3.58 -23.38 -3.51
C HIS A 783 4.76 -23.44 -2.54
N ALA A 784 5.13 -22.32 -1.91
CA ALA A 784 6.13 -22.30 -0.85
C ALA A 784 5.52 -22.69 0.50
N ARG A 785 6.02 -23.78 1.08
CA ARG A 785 5.52 -24.40 2.33
C ARG A 785 6.40 -24.15 3.54
N ILE A 786 7.71 -23.97 3.34
CA ILE A 786 8.69 -23.71 4.40
C ILE A 786 9.79 -22.78 3.87
N ALA A 787 10.33 -21.91 4.72
CA ALA A 787 11.46 -21.04 4.36
C ALA A 787 12.71 -21.35 5.20
N ILE A 788 13.89 -21.07 4.64
CA ILE A 788 15.18 -21.10 5.31
C ILE A 788 15.80 -19.71 5.24
N LEU A 789 16.09 -19.09 6.39
CA LEU A 789 16.88 -17.87 6.49
C LEU A 789 18.34 -18.22 6.76
N THR A 790 19.26 -17.68 5.96
CA THR A 790 20.72 -17.88 6.10
C THR A 790 21.48 -16.60 5.78
N GLY A 791 22.80 -16.58 6.02
CA GLY A 791 23.68 -15.46 5.72
C GLY A 791 24.83 -15.85 4.80
N ALA A 792 25.17 -14.98 3.84
CA ALA A 792 26.26 -15.19 2.90
C ALA A 792 27.64 -15.03 3.55
N GLY A 793 28.66 -15.69 3.00
CA GLY A 793 30.07 -15.50 3.39
C GLY A 793 30.45 -16.06 4.78
N GLY A 794 29.80 -17.14 5.21
CA GLY A 794 30.16 -17.87 6.44
C GLY A 794 29.79 -17.16 7.75
N CYS A 795 28.85 -16.22 7.69
CA CYS A 795 28.36 -15.49 8.86
C CYS A 795 26.85 -15.32 8.72
N PHE A 796 26.09 -15.60 9.78
CA PHE A 796 24.64 -15.43 9.75
C PHE A 796 24.26 -13.95 9.75
N SER A 797 24.51 -13.25 10.86
CA SER A 797 24.32 -11.79 10.95
C SER A 797 24.93 -11.21 12.22
N ALA A 798 25.58 -10.06 12.09
CA ALA A 798 26.06 -9.24 13.21
C ALA A 798 24.97 -8.34 13.83
N GLY A 799 23.71 -8.42 13.37
CA GLY A 799 22.60 -7.59 13.85
C GLY A 799 22.53 -6.23 13.16
N MET A 800 22.04 -5.20 13.85
CA MET A 800 21.86 -3.86 13.27
C MET A 800 23.18 -3.23 12.79
N ASP A 801 23.17 -2.61 11.61
CA ASP A 801 24.30 -1.84 11.10
C ASP A 801 24.46 -0.53 11.88
N LEU A 802 25.31 -0.54 12.91
CA LEU A 802 25.56 0.62 13.77
C LEU A 802 26.17 1.80 13.02
N LYS A 803 26.86 1.58 11.89
CA LYS A 803 27.39 2.68 11.07
C LYS A 803 26.25 3.38 10.32
N ALA A 804 25.25 2.62 9.85
CA ALA A 804 24.03 3.17 9.27
C ALA A 804 23.19 3.91 10.32
N ALA A 805 23.00 3.31 11.49
CA ALA A 805 22.29 3.94 12.61
C ALA A 805 22.90 5.29 13.03
N ALA A 806 24.24 5.39 13.06
CA ALA A 806 24.93 6.64 13.35
C ALA A 806 24.68 7.76 12.31
N ARG A 807 24.22 7.41 11.10
CA ARG A 807 23.78 8.36 10.05
C ARG A 807 22.27 8.63 10.06
N GLY A 808 21.54 8.13 11.06
CA GLY A 808 20.09 8.29 11.20
C GLY A 808 19.26 7.21 10.51
N GLU A 809 19.90 6.16 9.95
CA GLU A 809 19.21 5.06 9.28
C GLU A 809 18.95 3.91 10.26
N VAL A 810 17.69 3.71 10.64
CA VAL A 810 17.29 2.60 11.52
C VAL A 810 16.60 1.53 10.68
N PRO A 811 16.96 0.24 10.80
CA PRO A 811 16.39 -0.84 9.99
C PRO A 811 14.99 -1.23 10.49
N VAL A 812 14.01 -0.33 10.36
CA VAL A 812 12.61 -0.57 10.71
C VAL A 812 11.76 -0.47 9.45
N THR A 813 10.96 -1.50 9.21
CA THR A 813 9.98 -1.51 8.12
C THR A 813 8.57 -1.32 8.66
N ASP A 814 7.66 -0.84 7.82
CA ASP A 814 6.31 -0.44 8.24
C ASP A 814 5.45 -1.64 8.69
N LYS A 815 5.63 -2.82 8.08
CA LYS A 815 4.81 -4.00 8.34
C LYS A 815 5.46 -4.97 9.33
N ARG A 816 6.73 -5.31 9.12
CA ARG A 816 7.46 -6.35 9.90
C ARG A 816 8.42 -5.81 10.95
N GLY A 817 8.55 -4.48 11.07
CA GLY A 817 9.24 -3.82 12.18
C GLY A 817 10.76 -3.91 12.10
N ILE A 818 11.41 -4.04 13.25
CA ILE A 818 12.88 -4.01 13.36
C ILE A 818 13.49 -5.20 12.58
N LEU A 819 14.58 -4.95 11.87
CA LEU A 819 15.27 -5.90 10.99
C LEU A 819 14.40 -6.47 9.85
N GLY A 820 13.18 -5.96 9.65
CA GLY A 820 12.28 -6.37 8.57
C GLY A 820 11.62 -7.75 8.73
N LEU A 821 11.69 -8.34 9.93
CA LEU A 821 11.16 -9.70 10.17
C LEU A 821 10.66 -9.91 11.59
N VAL A 822 11.37 -9.40 12.60
CA VAL A 822 11.23 -9.92 13.98
C VAL A 822 9.94 -9.52 14.69
N SER A 823 9.25 -8.46 14.27
CA SER A 823 7.98 -8.05 14.90
C SER A 823 6.81 -8.89 14.40
N VAL A 824 6.83 -9.30 13.13
CA VAL A 824 5.82 -10.15 12.50
C VAL A 824 6.53 -11.23 11.67
N PRO A 825 7.01 -12.32 12.30
CA PRO A 825 7.55 -13.47 11.58
C PRO A 825 6.48 -14.10 10.64
N PRO A 826 6.87 -14.90 9.64
CA PRO A 826 5.89 -15.52 8.76
C PRO A 826 4.99 -16.50 9.51
N ARG A 827 3.72 -16.58 9.11
CA ARG A 827 2.79 -17.60 9.58
C ARG A 827 3.26 -19.00 9.19
N LYS A 828 3.74 -19.16 7.95
CA LYS A 828 4.32 -20.42 7.48
C LYS A 828 5.68 -20.70 8.17
N PRO A 829 6.13 -21.96 8.28
CA PRO A 829 7.36 -22.32 8.99
C PRO A 829 8.64 -21.64 8.46
N LEU A 830 9.55 -21.31 9.37
CA LEU A 830 10.86 -20.71 9.09
C LEU A 830 11.98 -21.43 9.85
N ILE A 831 13.06 -21.77 9.15
CA ILE A 831 14.29 -22.33 9.70
C ILE A 831 15.40 -21.27 9.63
N ALA A 832 16.15 -21.05 10.71
CA ALA A 832 17.41 -20.32 10.64
C ALA A 832 18.58 -21.31 10.44
N ALA A 833 19.32 -21.18 9.34
CA ALA A 833 20.57 -21.89 9.09
C ALA A 833 21.75 -20.96 9.43
N VAL A 834 22.35 -21.18 10.59
CA VAL A 834 23.31 -20.25 11.22
C VAL A 834 24.73 -20.72 11.03
N GLU A 835 25.48 -20.05 10.16
CA GLU A 835 26.95 -20.12 10.09
C GLU A 835 27.58 -19.01 10.93
N GLY A 836 28.69 -19.30 11.62
CA GLY A 836 29.44 -18.29 12.36
C GLY A 836 28.59 -17.57 13.44
N PRO A 837 28.82 -16.26 13.70
CA PRO A 837 28.14 -15.54 14.77
C PRO A 837 26.69 -15.14 14.40
N ALA A 838 25.75 -15.44 15.30
CA ALA A 838 24.42 -14.84 15.38
C ALA A 838 24.37 -13.97 16.65
N LEU A 839 24.71 -12.69 16.51
CA LEU A 839 24.87 -11.77 17.64
C LEU A 839 23.94 -10.57 17.52
N ALA A 840 23.52 -10.06 18.67
CA ALA A 840 22.59 -8.93 18.76
C ALA A 840 21.33 -9.19 17.92
N GLY A 841 20.94 -8.26 17.05
CA GLY A 841 19.85 -8.47 16.09
C GLY A 841 19.95 -9.74 15.23
N GLY A 842 21.16 -10.26 14.97
CA GLY A 842 21.32 -11.55 14.28
C GLY A 842 20.86 -12.74 15.13
N CYS A 843 21.08 -12.68 16.44
CA CYS A 843 20.50 -13.65 17.38
C CYS A 843 18.97 -13.49 17.42
N GLU A 844 18.45 -12.25 17.39
CA GLU A 844 17.01 -11.98 17.37
C GLU A 844 16.33 -12.53 16.12
N LEU A 845 16.98 -12.44 14.95
CA LEU A 845 16.53 -13.08 13.71
C LEU A 845 16.50 -14.61 13.83
N ALA A 846 17.54 -15.22 14.39
CA ALA A 846 17.57 -16.67 14.60
C ALA A 846 16.49 -17.12 15.59
N LEU A 847 16.28 -16.37 16.67
CA LEU A 847 15.24 -16.64 17.67
C LEU A 847 13.83 -16.50 17.11
N ALA A 848 13.63 -15.62 16.12
CA ALA A 848 12.36 -15.43 15.43
C ALA A 848 12.01 -16.58 14.47
N ALA A 849 12.97 -17.46 14.13
CA ALA A 849 12.70 -18.69 13.39
C ALA A 849 12.16 -19.79 14.30
N ASP A 850 11.30 -20.65 13.73
CA ASP A 850 10.67 -21.77 14.43
C ASP A 850 11.70 -22.85 14.79
N LEU A 851 12.65 -23.08 13.87
CA LEU A 851 13.69 -24.09 13.99
C LEU A 851 15.07 -23.47 13.74
N ILE A 852 16.09 -23.96 14.42
CA ILE A 852 17.48 -23.51 14.24
C ILE A 852 18.38 -24.69 13.93
N VAL A 853 19.12 -24.57 12.84
CA VAL A 853 20.25 -25.44 12.46
C VAL A 853 21.51 -24.58 12.51
N ALA A 854 22.56 -25.01 13.20
CA ALA A 854 23.74 -24.20 13.42
C ALA A 854 25.05 -24.96 13.20
N ALA A 855 26.10 -24.25 12.79
CA ALA A 855 27.42 -24.84 12.66
C ALA A 855 28.02 -25.08 14.05
N THR A 856 28.85 -26.12 14.19
CA THR A 856 29.47 -26.45 15.49
C THR A 856 30.33 -25.32 16.07
N ASP A 857 30.85 -24.43 15.21
CA ASP A 857 31.67 -23.27 15.57
C ASP A 857 30.86 -21.95 15.65
N SER A 858 29.54 -22.01 15.49
CA SER A 858 28.66 -20.85 15.65
C SER A 858 28.56 -20.38 17.11
N SER A 859 28.25 -19.09 17.28
CA SER A 859 27.98 -18.49 18.58
C SER A 859 26.70 -17.66 18.57
N PHE A 860 26.00 -17.65 19.70
CA PHE A 860 24.70 -16.99 19.89
C PHE A 860 24.76 -16.06 21.09
N GLY A 861 24.26 -14.83 20.97
CA GLY A 861 24.24 -13.93 22.13
C GLY A 861 23.57 -12.57 21.88
N LEU A 862 23.21 -11.91 22.99
CA LEU A 862 22.59 -10.58 23.02
C LEU A 862 23.51 -9.58 23.76
N PRO A 863 24.57 -9.08 23.11
CA PRO A 863 25.58 -8.26 23.77
C PRO A 863 25.20 -6.76 23.85
N GLU A 864 23.92 -6.41 23.66
CA GLU A 864 23.37 -5.05 23.70
C GLU A 864 23.57 -4.39 25.07
N VAL A 865 23.38 -5.14 26.16
CA VAL A 865 23.56 -4.63 27.53
C VAL A 865 24.98 -4.12 27.79
N LYS A 866 25.99 -4.73 27.15
CA LYS A 866 27.39 -4.28 27.21
C LYS A 866 27.63 -2.94 26.49
N ARG A 867 26.66 -2.48 25.70
CA ARG A 867 26.70 -1.25 24.91
C ARG A 867 25.66 -0.22 25.38
N GLY A 868 25.03 -0.44 26.54
CA GLY A 868 23.95 0.42 27.04
C GLY A 868 22.68 0.36 26.19
N LEU A 869 22.49 -0.71 25.43
CA LEU A 869 21.33 -0.96 24.57
C LEU A 869 20.51 -2.14 25.13
N VAL A 870 19.33 -2.36 24.56
CA VAL A 870 18.45 -3.49 24.88
C VAL A 870 18.10 -4.22 23.58
N ALA A 871 18.08 -5.56 23.62
CA ALA A 871 17.65 -6.41 22.50
C ALA A 871 16.12 -6.32 22.31
N VAL A 872 15.69 -5.23 21.67
CA VAL A 872 14.28 -4.87 21.47
C VAL A 872 13.66 -5.45 20.19
N GLY A 873 14.44 -6.15 19.37
CA GLY A 873 13.94 -7.02 18.29
C GLY A 873 13.31 -8.33 18.80
N GLY A 874 13.04 -8.41 20.11
CA GLY A 874 12.40 -9.56 20.75
C GLY A 874 13.37 -10.60 21.29
N GLY A 875 14.68 -10.34 21.30
CA GLY A 875 15.68 -11.27 21.84
C GLY A 875 15.39 -11.68 23.28
N VAL A 876 15.18 -10.69 24.18
CA VAL A 876 14.87 -10.99 25.60
C VAL A 876 13.51 -11.66 25.78
N LEU A 877 12.54 -11.39 24.90
CA LEU A 877 11.21 -12.01 24.94
C LEU A 877 11.32 -13.50 24.55
N ARG A 878 11.93 -13.78 23.40
CA ARG A 878 12.02 -15.12 22.83
C ARG A 878 12.97 -16.02 23.61
N LEU A 879 14.03 -15.50 24.23
CA LEU A 879 14.85 -16.29 25.16
C LEU A 879 14.00 -16.81 26.34
N SER A 880 13.13 -15.97 26.91
CA SER A 880 12.29 -16.38 28.04
C SER A 880 11.23 -17.42 27.66
N GLN A 881 10.81 -17.44 26.39
CA GLN A 881 9.85 -18.41 25.86
C GLN A 881 10.51 -19.74 25.50
N ARG A 882 11.78 -19.72 25.06
CA ARG A 882 12.48 -20.90 24.53
C ARG A 882 13.40 -21.58 25.55
N LEU A 883 13.83 -20.88 26.60
CA LEU A 883 14.79 -21.40 27.57
C LEU A 883 14.26 -21.34 29.01
N PRO A 884 14.76 -22.22 29.90
CA PRO A 884 14.58 -22.07 31.33
C PRO A 884 15.00 -20.67 31.80
N ARG A 885 14.20 -20.07 32.69
CA ARG A 885 14.38 -18.70 33.18
C ARG A 885 15.81 -18.38 33.60
N ALA A 886 16.49 -19.27 34.31
CA ALA A 886 17.85 -19.04 34.80
C ALA A 886 18.85 -18.80 33.65
N LEU A 887 18.78 -19.62 32.60
CA LEU A 887 19.64 -19.51 31.43
C LEU A 887 19.28 -18.27 30.59
N ALA A 888 17.99 -17.98 30.44
CA ALA A 888 17.54 -16.76 29.76
C ALA A 888 18.07 -15.49 30.46
N MET A 889 18.00 -15.45 31.80
CA MET A 889 18.53 -14.33 32.59
C MET A 889 20.05 -14.21 32.51
N GLU A 890 20.77 -15.34 32.53
CA GLU A 890 22.23 -15.35 32.36
C GLU A 890 22.62 -14.70 31.03
N LEU A 891 22.05 -15.17 29.91
CA LEU A 891 22.33 -14.63 28.58
C LEU A 891 21.95 -13.15 28.46
N ALA A 892 20.78 -12.76 28.96
CA ALA A 892 20.27 -11.39 28.84
C ALA A 892 21.04 -10.37 29.73
N LEU A 893 21.46 -10.76 30.93
CA LEU A 893 22.12 -9.84 31.87
C LEU A 893 23.63 -9.75 31.66
N THR A 894 24.28 -10.85 31.30
CA THR A 894 25.73 -10.86 31.05
C THR A 894 26.06 -10.32 29.67
N GLY A 895 25.20 -10.58 28.68
CA GLY A 895 25.49 -10.34 27.26
C GLY A 895 26.67 -11.18 26.74
N ASP A 896 27.01 -12.29 27.42
CA ASP A 896 28.02 -13.24 26.98
C ASP A 896 27.45 -14.19 25.91
N PRO A 897 28.18 -14.45 24.81
CA PRO A 897 27.74 -15.41 23.81
C PRO A 897 27.95 -16.85 24.30
N ILE A 898 27.09 -17.76 23.85
CA ILE A 898 27.22 -19.21 24.04
C ILE A 898 27.56 -19.91 22.71
N THR A 899 28.27 -21.03 22.79
CA THR A 899 28.60 -21.90 21.65
C THR A 899 27.37 -22.63 21.13
N ALA A 900 27.37 -23.04 19.85
CA ALA A 900 26.33 -23.89 19.28
C ALA A 900 26.14 -25.22 20.05
N ALA A 901 27.23 -25.84 20.52
CA ALA A 901 27.15 -27.06 21.35
C ALA A 901 26.33 -26.83 22.62
N ARG A 902 26.68 -25.79 23.40
CA ARG A 902 25.91 -25.42 24.60
C ARG A 902 24.46 -25.05 24.28
N ALA A 903 24.22 -24.32 23.20
CA ALA A 903 22.88 -23.94 22.76
C ALA A 903 22.02 -25.16 22.36
N ALA A 904 22.62 -26.20 21.77
CA ALA A 904 21.94 -27.47 21.50
C ALA A 904 21.63 -28.25 22.79
N GLU A 905 22.57 -28.33 23.73
CA GLU A 905 22.35 -29.00 25.04
C GLU A 905 21.16 -28.43 25.81
N ILE A 906 20.94 -27.12 25.74
CA ILE A 906 19.86 -26.43 26.45
C ILE A 906 18.57 -26.31 25.64
N GLY A 907 18.50 -26.95 24.46
CA GLY A 907 17.29 -27.03 23.64
C GLY A 907 17.02 -25.81 22.75
N LEU A 908 17.98 -24.91 22.57
CA LEU A 908 17.82 -23.75 21.68
C LEU A 908 17.94 -24.13 20.20
N ILE A 909 18.83 -25.07 19.88
CA ILE A 909 19.18 -25.50 18.52
C ILE A 909 18.64 -26.91 18.28
N ASN A 910 17.99 -27.12 17.13
CA ASN A 910 17.40 -28.41 16.76
C ASN A 910 18.44 -29.38 16.19
N GLN A 911 19.39 -28.89 15.38
CA GLN A 911 20.45 -29.71 14.78
C GLN A 911 21.75 -28.91 14.68
N VAL A 912 22.88 -29.61 14.86
CA VAL A 912 24.22 -29.06 14.60
C VAL A 912 24.84 -29.72 13.38
N ALA A 913 25.54 -28.93 12.56
CA ALA A 913 26.24 -29.39 11.37
C ALA A 913 27.72 -28.97 11.41
N PRO A 914 28.62 -29.62 10.64
CA PRO A 914 29.96 -29.11 10.42
C PRO A 914 29.92 -27.69 9.80
N PRO A 915 30.94 -26.85 10.00
CA PRO A 915 31.01 -25.52 9.39
C PRO A 915 30.85 -25.58 7.87
N GLY A 916 30.02 -24.71 7.31
CA GLY A 916 29.63 -24.72 5.89
C GLY A 916 28.54 -25.73 5.52
N GLY A 917 28.09 -26.57 6.45
CA GLY A 917 27.07 -27.61 6.21
C GLY A 917 25.65 -27.25 6.67
N THR A 918 25.43 -26.06 7.22
CA THR A 918 24.14 -25.73 7.87
C THR A 918 22.99 -25.58 6.89
N LEU A 919 23.22 -25.04 5.71
CA LEU A 919 22.18 -24.89 4.69
C LEU A 919 21.67 -26.26 4.22
N GLU A 920 22.57 -27.22 3.97
CA GLU A 920 22.18 -28.56 3.55
C GLU A 920 21.42 -29.31 4.66
N ALA A 921 21.90 -29.23 5.91
CA ALA A 921 21.17 -29.79 7.05
C ALA A 921 19.78 -29.12 7.26
N ALA A 922 19.68 -27.81 7.00
CA ALA A 922 18.40 -27.10 7.03
C ALA A 922 17.47 -27.51 5.88
N LEU A 923 18.00 -27.78 4.68
CA LEU A 923 17.24 -28.30 3.54
C LEU A 923 16.71 -29.70 3.82
N GLU A 924 17.51 -30.59 4.42
CA GLU A 924 17.06 -31.91 4.85
C GLU A 924 15.93 -31.81 5.90
N LEU A 925 16.07 -30.91 6.88
CA LEU A 925 15.01 -30.64 7.86
C LEU A 925 13.75 -30.07 7.18
N ALA A 926 13.91 -29.12 6.27
CA ALA A 926 12.82 -28.50 5.52
C ALA A 926 12.08 -29.52 4.65
N GLY A 927 12.79 -30.42 3.99
CA GLY A 927 12.20 -31.50 3.18
C GLY A 927 11.28 -32.41 4.01
N ARG A 928 11.67 -32.72 5.25
CA ARG A 928 10.82 -33.50 6.17
C ARG A 928 9.55 -32.75 6.60
N VAL A 929 9.59 -31.43 6.66
CA VAL A 929 8.39 -30.62 6.96
C VAL A 929 7.51 -30.49 5.72
N ALA A 930 8.10 -30.20 4.56
CA ALA A 930 7.40 -29.86 3.31
C ALA A 930 6.52 -31.00 2.75
N VAL A 931 6.77 -32.25 3.15
CA VAL A 931 5.96 -33.43 2.75
C VAL A 931 4.66 -33.57 3.54
N ASN A 932 4.41 -32.75 4.57
CA ASN A 932 3.18 -32.79 5.37
C ASN A 932 2.11 -31.82 4.84
N ALA A 933 0.86 -31.99 5.29
CA ALA A 933 -0.27 -31.16 4.87
C ALA A 933 -0.09 -29.69 5.31
N PRO A 934 -0.07 -28.71 4.39
CA PRO A 934 0.23 -27.31 4.70
C PRO A 934 -0.67 -26.69 5.76
N LEU A 935 -1.99 -26.92 5.67
CA LEU A 935 -2.96 -26.38 6.64
C LEU A 935 -2.79 -26.98 8.04
N SER A 936 -2.34 -28.24 8.13
CA SER A 936 -2.08 -28.89 9.43
C SER A 936 -0.81 -28.35 10.10
N ILE A 937 0.23 -28.08 9.30
CA ILE A 937 1.48 -27.47 9.80
C ILE A 937 1.21 -26.07 10.33
N ASP A 938 0.48 -25.27 9.54
CA ASP A 938 0.06 -23.92 9.90
C ASP A 938 -0.72 -23.89 11.22
N ALA A 939 -1.79 -24.68 11.32
CA ALA A 939 -2.59 -24.79 12.53
C ALA A 939 -1.75 -25.24 13.73
N SER A 940 -0.84 -26.21 13.54
CA SER A 940 0.04 -26.71 14.61
C SER A 940 0.99 -25.63 15.13
N LYS A 941 1.62 -24.87 14.23
CA LYS A 941 2.48 -23.75 14.59
C LYS A 941 1.67 -22.67 15.33
N GLN A 942 0.52 -22.29 14.80
CA GLN A 942 -0.36 -21.30 15.42
C GLN A 942 -0.78 -21.71 16.84
N ILE A 943 -1.11 -22.99 17.05
CA ILE A 943 -1.40 -23.53 18.38
C ILE A 943 -0.20 -23.38 19.31
N ILE A 944 1.01 -23.78 18.88
CA ILE A 944 2.23 -23.69 19.71
C ILE A 944 2.55 -22.24 20.09
N GLU A 945 2.41 -21.30 19.16
CA GLU A 945 2.73 -19.89 19.39
C GLU A 945 1.72 -19.21 20.33
N GLN A 946 0.45 -19.58 20.24
CA GLN A 946 -0.63 -18.95 21.02
C GLN A 946 -0.89 -19.65 22.35
N ALA A 947 -0.62 -20.96 22.47
CA ALA A 947 -0.91 -21.76 23.67
C ALA A 947 -0.32 -21.21 24.98
N PRO A 948 0.89 -20.62 25.02
CA PRO A 948 1.41 -20.01 26.25
C PRO A 948 0.53 -18.91 26.84
N ASP A 949 -0.32 -18.29 26.02
CA ASP A 949 -1.28 -17.26 26.44
C ASP A 949 -2.66 -17.84 26.82
N TRP A 950 -2.89 -19.14 26.65
CA TRP A 950 -4.17 -19.79 26.93
C TRP A 950 -4.24 -20.33 28.36
N SER A 951 -5.38 -20.11 29.01
CA SER A 951 -5.72 -20.83 30.23
C SER A 951 -6.09 -22.30 29.93
N VAL A 952 -5.91 -23.18 30.92
CA VAL A 952 -6.25 -24.61 30.77
C VAL A 952 -7.73 -24.81 30.39
N ALA A 953 -8.63 -23.95 30.87
CA ALA A 953 -10.07 -24.07 30.64
C ALA A 953 -10.48 -23.75 29.20
N GLU A 954 -9.76 -22.85 28.51
CA GLU A 954 -10.09 -22.44 27.14
C GLU A 954 -9.22 -23.14 26.07
N ALA A 955 -8.09 -23.73 26.48
CA ALA A 955 -7.07 -24.26 25.58
C ALA A 955 -7.64 -25.23 24.54
N PHE A 956 -8.49 -26.19 24.94
CA PHE A 956 -9.11 -27.13 24.01
C PHE A 956 -10.10 -26.47 23.04
N GLY A 957 -10.81 -25.43 23.47
CA GLY A 957 -11.74 -24.67 22.62
C GLY A 957 -10.99 -23.85 21.57
N LYS A 958 -9.97 -23.08 22.00
CA LYS A 958 -9.11 -22.30 21.09
C LYS A 958 -8.34 -23.21 20.12
N GLN A 959 -7.80 -24.33 20.62
CA GLN A 959 -7.20 -25.37 19.78
C GLN A 959 -8.17 -25.89 18.71
N GLY A 960 -9.42 -26.19 19.10
CA GLY A 960 -10.45 -26.67 18.18
C GLY A 960 -10.78 -25.65 17.09
N GLN A 961 -10.88 -24.36 17.44
CA GLN A 961 -11.13 -23.27 16.49
C GLN A 961 -10.01 -23.14 15.46
N VAL A 962 -8.76 -23.15 15.91
CA VAL A 962 -7.59 -23.09 15.02
C VAL A 962 -7.50 -24.34 14.13
N ALA A 963 -7.72 -25.52 14.71
CA ALA A 963 -7.63 -26.78 13.98
C ALA A 963 -8.79 -27.01 12.99
N ALA A 964 -9.93 -26.35 13.16
CA ALA A 964 -11.15 -26.60 12.39
C ALA A 964 -10.90 -26.51 10.87
N ALA A 965 -10.25 -25.45 10.40
CA ALA A 965 -9.96 -25.25 8.98
C ALA A 965 -9.09 -26.37 8.39
N ALA A 966 -8.09 -26.84 9.13
CA ALA A 966 -7.24 -27.96 8.72
C ALA A 966 -8.01 -29.28 8.71
N LEU A 967 -8.83 -29.54 9.72
CA LEU A 967 -9.59 -30.79 9.86
C LEU A 967 -10.73 -30.94 8.84
N SER A 968 -11.31 -29.82 8.39
CA SER A 968 -12.37 -29.81 7.38
C SER A 968 -11.87 -29.67 5.93
N SER A 969 -10.55 -29.66 5.72
CA SER A 969 -9.94 -29.41 4.41
C SER A 969 -10.01 -30.62 3.45
N GLN A 970 -9.83 -30.37 2.15
CA GLN A 970 -9.64 -31.45 1.17
C GLN A 970 -8.34 -32.21 1.45
N ASP A 971 -7.33 -31.52 1.98
CA ASP A 971 -6.10 -32.17 2.43
C ASP A 971 -6.37 -33.19 3.55
N ALA A 972 -7.22 -32.89 4.53
CA ALA A 972 -7.57 -33.89 5.55
C ALA A 972 -8.23 -35.14 4.93
N ALA A 973 -9.14 -34.96 3.98
CA ALA A 973 -9.78 -36.06 3.25
C ALA A 973 -8.76 -36.86 2.41
N GLU A 974 -7.85 -36.18 1.72
CA GLU A 974 -6.77 -36.80 0.96
C GLU A 974 -5.81 -37.58 1.85
N GLY A 975 -5.46 -37.06 3.02
CA GLY A 975 -4.59 -37.74 3.98
C GLY A 975 -5.18 -39.07 4.44
N MET A 976 -6.48 -39.07 4.79
CA MET A 976 -7.21 -40.29 5.14
C MET A 976 -7.25 -41.28 3.97
N ARG A 977 -7.54 -40.80 2.76
CA ARG A 977 -7.60 -41.63 1.55
C ARG A 977 -6.24 -42.23 1.19
N ALA A 978 -5.18 -41.43 1.14
CA ALA A 978 -3.83 -41.86 0.81
C ALA A 978 -3.29 -42.88 1.83
N PHE A 979 -3.63 -42.72 3.12
CA PHE A 979 -3.31 -43.69 4.16
C PHE A 979 -3.98 -45.05 3.90
N VAL A 980 -5.29 -45.06 3.58
CA VAL A 980 -6.02 -46.29 3.25
C VAL A 980 -5.48 -46.94 1.97
N GLU A 981 -5.16 -46.13 0.96
CA GLU A 981 -4.63 -46.58 -0.34
C GLU A 981 -3.13 -46.91 -0.32
N LYS A 982 -2.43 -46.67 0.80
CA LYS A 982 -0.99 -46.88 0.98
C LYS A 982 -0.12 -46.21 -0.09
N ARG A 983 -0.49 -44.99 -0.48
CA ARG A 983 0.27 -44.16 -1.42
C ARG A 983 0.68 -42.83 -0.78
N PRO A 984 1.65 -42.11 -1.35
CA PRO A 984 1.93 -40.73 -0.93
C PRO A 984 0.69 -39.85 -1.11
N PRO A 985 0.39 -38.96 -0.14
CA PRO A 985 -0.67 -37.98 -0.26
C PRO A 985 -0.30 -36.87 -1.25
N ASN A 986 -1.30 -36.31 -1.92
CA ASN A 986 -1.14 -35.14 -2.80
C ASN A 986 -1.81 -33.90 -2.20
N TRP A 987 -1.04 -33.13 -1.43
CA TRP A 987 -1.53 -31.92 -0.75
C TRP A 987 -1.75 -30.75 -1.70
N GLN A 988 -2.94 -30.15 -1.64
CA GLN A 988 -3.35 -29.01 -2.46
C GLN A 988 -3.49 -27.71 -1.67
N GLY A 989 -3.41 -27.75 -0.34
CA GLY A 989 -3.49 -26.56 0.52
C GLY A 989 -4.89 -25.94 0.56
N ARG A 990 -5.95 -26.74 0.43
CA ARG A 990 -7.35 -26.29 0.40
C ARG A 990 -8.32 -27.30 1.00
#